data_AF-A0A9E1WEL8-F1
#
_entry.id   AF-A0A9E1WEL8-F1
#
_cell.length_a   1.000
_cell.length_b   1.000
_cell.length_c   1.000
_cell.angle_alpha   90.00
_cell.angle_beta   90.00
_cell.angle_gamma   90.00
#
_symmetry.space_group_name_H-M   'P 1'
#
loop_
_entity.id
_entity.type
_entity.pdbx_description
1 polymer ?
#
loop_
_entity_poly.entity_id
_entity_poly.type
_entity_poly.pdbx_seq_one_letter_code
_entity_poly.pdbx_strand_id
1 'polypeptide(L)'
;MKIYLLPFLFILSCLLIWAEPKTSNAPFLKPDEAIAKMTIPDGFEVKAFVAEPDIGEAIAFCFDFRGRLWTLENYNYQTRKAHSVDKRNRIQIFEDVDGDGVFDKKKTFTDNLTFSSGFAVGMGGVYIGMPPELIFIPDANGDDIPDGPPEVLLDGWGIQDRHETLNSFIWGPDGWLYGCHGVFTQSRVGRPGDKDEDRQFIDGGIWRFHPQSKEFEIFAEGLSNPWGFDFNDMGQGFATCCVIPHLFHVVQGGVYHKQSKQNVNLFVYDNIKTIRDHTHKSAHGGARFYLADVFPEKYRDQLFMCNIHEHAVLIDYMVPKGSSFIGKHGDDFLPTNDLAWVGFSVDTGPDGGIYILDWHDQNICGNEIKFANSARVYRIMPKGVKGPKPFDLEKLSDIELAEMQAHSNDWYVRQSRAILQHRTILGKLNKSSVHAKLQSMQSNAKTVGKQLRALWALHVTDGITQENALSLLDDTEQYIRAWTIQLLAEDKNLSGVLRSKFAEMAKSEKSPVVRLYLASALQRMPYDQRWNILESLSKYSEDKEDNNIPRMLWLALEPMVVEHPQKALQLAASSALPRLQEFTPRRLLGGQTEHKSRKSKKPNLAVWQKLIQKAAPKFTINSSGEGGVVRFDSFRNKTATRTHPIKRGVPAVLSQKFKVFGGKKTVLRATVSHHPHGDWELRVKVNGKIISKAEVSSKTVIDEWLTHEVDLTPYAGKEINVQLENQPTNWQSEWGYWHEVKVSTMPFVSLKKKLIEPKKKVVFISGKPSHGRMKHEHRAGNMILAKRLNESGLPIEAVVLEDIGYPKNESILEGADTIVIFCTGHGNHLLNPKLNEFDALMKKGTGVVMIHWATEAVSGAPGDKFLQWMGGFCDLNWSVNPHWKPNFKPRKHAIWNGVQPFSVDDEWYYHMRFIEDRTGFTPILTDVPPMDTLKRPDGMRSGNPAVRKAVANGESQHVGWAYERPEGGRGFGFTGGHNHESWQDDNYRKVMLNAILWTAGMEVPKKGVNSSAPDHVEIESNLDPVIKKKKKS
;
A
#
# COMPACT_ATOMS: atom_id res chain seq x y z
N MET A 1 0.88 58.65 31.87
CA MET A 1 2.25 58.78 32.42
C MET A 1 2.70 57.42 32.91
N LYS A 2 3.79 56.85 32.36
CA LYS A 2 4.39 55.50 32.62
C LYS A 2 3.48 54.29 32.23
N ILE A 3 3.80 53.42 31.25
CA ILE A 3 4.93 52.45 31.05
C ILE A 3 4.64 51.13 31.81
N TYR A 4 4.71 49.89 31.26
CA TYR A 4 5.38 49.33 30.05
C TYR A 4 4.49 48.33 29.23
N LEU A 5 5.06 47.63 28.24
CA LEU A 5 4.54 46.41 27.55
C LEU A 5 5.36 45.17 27.96
N LEU A 6 4.77 43.95 28.00
CA LEU A 6 5.08 42.79 27.12
C LEU A 6 4.40 41.48 27.61
N PRO A 7 3.90 40.59 26.71
CA PRO A 7 3.46 39.23 27.03
C PRO A 7 4.51 38.15 26.65
N PHE A 8 4.17 36.87 26.95
CA PHE A 8 4.89 35.62 26.65
C PHE A 8 6.11 35.23 27.51
N LEU A 9 5.85 34.47 28.58
CA LEU A 9 6.78 33.47 29.14
C LEU A 9 6.02 32.50 30.07
N PHE A 10 5.55 31.36 29.53
CA PHE A 10 5.34 30.06 30.21
C PHE A 10 4.67 29.06 29.24
N ILE A 11 5.45 28.50 28.31
CA ILE A 11 5.09 27.27 27.58
C ILE A 11 6.24 26.29 27.79
N LEU A 12 6.16 25.49 28.86
CA LEU A 12 7.19 24.53 29.20
C LEU A 12 6.63 23.29 29.92
N SER A 13 5.66 22.60 29.30
CA SER A 13 5.21 21.26 29.74
C SER A 13 4.20 20.60 28.77
N CYS A 14 4.55 20.44 27.48
CA CYS A 14 3.85 19.48 26.59
C CYS A 14 4.83 18.90 25.55
N LEU A 15 5.67 17.95 25.99
CA LEU A 15 6.43 17.09 25.09
C LEU A 15 5.46 16.16 24.34
N LEU A 16 5.12 16.49 23.10
CA LEU A 16 4.50 15.56 22.17
C LEU A 16 5.56 14.53 21.72
N ILE A 17 5.68 13.48 22.53
CA ILE A 17 6.56 12.34 22.30
C ILE A 17 6.18 11.66 20.97
N TRP A 18 6.96 11.89 19.92
CA TRP A 18 7.06 10.95 18.79
C TRP A 18 8.03 9.84 19.20
N ALA A 19 7.53 8.91 20.01
CA ALA A 19 8.24 7.66 20.26
C ALA A 19 8.33 6.86 18.96
N GLU A 20 9.40 6.08 18.81
CA GLU A 20 9.31 4.84 18.05
C GLU A 20 8.13 4.01 18.63
N PRO A 21 7.38 3.22 17.84
CA PRO A 21 6.34 2.36 18.41
C PRO A 21 6.99 1.55 19.52
N LYS A 22 6.56 1.79 20.76
CA LYS A 22 7.24 1.26 21.94
C LYS A 22 7.15 -0.26 21.83
N THR A 23 8.27 -0.92 21.53
CA THR A 23 8.42 -2.34 21.84
C THR A 23 8.25 -2.41 23.35
N SER A 24 7.11 -2.93 23.79
CA SER A 24 6.83 -3.06 25.20
C SER A 24 7.85 -4.02 25.79
N ASN A 25 8.44 -3.68 26.93
CA ASN A 25 9.20 -4.64 27.73
C ASN A 25 8.31 -5.29 28.81
N ALA A 26 6.98 -5.18 28.68
CA ALA A 26 6.04 -5.86 29.56
C ALA A 26 6.30 -7.38 29.53
N PRO A 27 6.45 -8.03 30.69
CA PRO A 27 6.73 -9.46 30.75
C PRO A 27 5.59 -10.27 30.15
N PHE A 28 5.86 -11.50 29.74
CA PHE A 28 4.79 -12.46 29.49
C PHE A 28 4.04 -12.74 30.79
N LEU A 29 2.75 -12.38 30.84
CA LEU A 29 1.87 -12.68 31.97
C LEU A 29 1.11 -13.96 31.66
N LYS A 30 1.01 -14.89 32.61
CA LYS A 30 0.07 -16.01 32.53
C LYS A 30 -1.39 -15.52 32.58
N PRO A 31 -2.39 -16.34 32.20
CA PRO A 31 -3.79 -15.92 32.17
C PRO A 31 -4.29 -15.30 33.49
N ASP A 32 -4.02 -15.94 34.63
CA ASP A 32 -4.40 -15.41 35.96
C ASP A 32 -3.68 -14.09 36.30
N GLU A 33 -2.41 -13.95 35.90
CA GLU A 33 -1.62 -12.74 36.12
C GLU A 33 -2.09 -11.58 35.25
N ALA A 34 -2.56 -11.87 34.03
CA ALA A 34 -3.18 -10.90 33.13
C ALA A 34 -4.55 -10.46 33.67
N ILE A 35 -5.42 -11.40 34.05
CA ILE A 35 -6.74 -11.12 34.65
C ILE A 35 -6.59 -10.29 35.93
N ALA A 36 -5.62 -10.63 36.80
CA ALA A 36 -5.36 -9.89 38.04
C ALA A 36 -4.90 -8.43 37.82
N LYS A 37 -4.46 -8.06 36.61
CA LYS A 37 -4.18 -6.65 36.25
C LYS A 37 -5.38 -5.91 35.69
N MET A 38 -6.39 -6.60 35.16
CA MET A 38 -7.52 -5.96 34.51
C MET A 38 -8.33 -5.11 35.49
N THR A 39 -8.75 -3.93 35.06
CA THR A 39 -9.71 -3.10 35.81
C THR A 39 -11.12 -3.62 35.53
N ILE A 40 -11.47 -4.74 36.16
CA ILE A 40 -12.77 -5.42 35.98
C ILE A 40 -13.90 -4.53 36.54
N PRO A 41 -14.96 -4.22 35.76
CA PRO A 41 -16.10 -3.45 36.25
C PRO A 41 -16.78 -4.04 37.48
N ASP A 42 -17.34 -3.16 38.32
CA ASP A 42 -18.11 -3.56 39.50
C ASP A 42 -19.26 -4.51 39.12
N GLY A 43 -19.34 -5.63 39.84
CA GLY A 43 -20.32 -6.69 39.60
C GLY A 43 -19.94 -7.72 38.54
N PHE A 44 -18.82 -7.56 37.82
CA PHE A 44 -18.34 -8.51 36.80
C PHE A 44 -17.18 -9.39 37.30
N GLU A 45 -17.04 -10.55 36.64
CA GLU A 45 -15.86 -11.42 36.68
C GLU A 45 -15.31 -11.61 35.27
N VAL A 46 -14.01 -11.92 35.20
CA VAL A 46 -13.34 -12.32 33.96
C VAL A 46 -12.69 -13.68 34.21
N LYS A 47 -12.92 -14.62 33.29
CA LYS A 47 -12.26 -15.93 33.26
C LYS A 47 -11.53 -16.10 31.94
N ALA A 48 -10.41 -16.82 31.93
CA ALA A 48 -9.83 -17.32 30.69
C ALA A 48 -10.65 -18.54 30.26
N PHE A 49 -11.55 -18.37 29.27
CA PHE A 49 -12.36 -19.48 28.76
C PHE A 49 -11.47 -20.54 28.10
N VAL A 50 -10.45 -20.10 27.36
CA VAL A 50 -9.32 -20.91 26.88
C VAL A 50 -8.07 -20.02 26.77
N ALA A 51 -6.89 -20.59 27.04
CA ALA A 51 -5.60 -19.91 26.98
C ALA A 51 -4.47 -20.86 26.59
N GLU A 52 -3.26 -20.33 26.35
CA GLU A 52 -2.10 -21.17 26.07
C GLU A 52 -1.79 -22.15 27.22
N PRO A 53 -1.33 -23.38 26.93
CA PRO A 53 -0.91 -23.90 25.63
C PRO A 53 -2.05 -24.46 24.77
N ASP A 54 -3.31 -24.37 25.19
CA ASP A 54 -4.42 -25.03 24.51
C ASP A 54 -4.96 -24.30 23.28
N ILE A 55 -4.59 -23.04 23.09
CA ILE A 55 -4.85 -22.24 21.89
C ILE A 55 -3.57 -21.47 21.50
N GLY A 56 -3.33 -21.28 20.20
CA GLY A 56 -2.18 -20.52 19.70
C GLY A 56 -2.48 -19.70 18.45
N GLU A 57 -2.00 -18.45 18.42
CA GLU A 57 -2.03 -17.54 17.24
C GLU A 57 -3.42 -17.44 16.56
N ALA A 58 -4.49 -17.49 17.36
CA ALA A 58 -5.86 -17.60 16.87
C ALA A 58 -6.43 -16.28 16.36
N ILE A 59 -6.57 -16.06 15.04
CA ILE A 59 -6.90 -14.75 14.45
C ILE A 59 -8.39 -14.41 14.47
N ALA A 60 -9.25 -15.40 14.68
CA ALA A 60 -10.69 -15.25 14.77
C ALA A 60 -11.29 -16.34 15.66
N PHE A 61 -12.48 -16.09 16.19
CA PHE A 61 -13.31 -17.08 16.86
C PHE A 61 -14.78 -16.82 16.55
N CYS A 62 -15.63 -17.84 16.71
CA CYS A 62 -17.09 -17.71 16.68
C CYS A 62 -17.73 -18.85 17.51
N PHE A 63 -19.06 -18.87 17.59
CA PHE A 63 -19.82 -19.92 18.26
C PHE A 63 -20.69 -20.71 17.27
N ASP A 64 -20.81 -22.02 17.47
CA ASP A 64 -21.70 -22.90 16.68
C ASP A 64 -23.11 -23.03 17.26
N PHE A 65 -24.01 -23.73 16.58
CA PHE A 65 -25.38 -23.97 17.02
C PHE A 65 -25.54 -24.86 18.28
N ARG A 66 -24.45 -25.39 18.84
CA ARG A 66 -24.40 -26.11 20.12
C ARG A 66 -23.86 -25.25 21.26
N GLY A 67 -23.49 -24.00 21.00
CA GLY A 67 -22.90 -23.09 21.99
C GLY A 67 -21.41 -23.27 22.22
N ARG A 68 -20.73 -24.10 21.42
CA ARG A 68 -19.28 -24.35 21.54
C ARG A 68 -18.50 -23.23 20.88
N LEU A 69 -17.33 -22.90 21.44
CA LEU A 69 -16.45 -21.87 20.91
C LEU A 69 -15.47 -22.48 19.91
N TRP A 70 -15.43 -21.93 18.70
CA TRP A 70 -14.52 -22.36 17.63
C TRP A 70 -13.45 -21.29 17.41
N THR A 71 -12.22 -21.68 17.07
CA THR A 71 -11.11 -20.73 16.83
C THR A 71 -10.30 -21.07 15.58
N LEU A 72 -9.83 -20.05 14.87
CA LEU A 72 -8.94 -20.16 13.71
C LEU A 72 -7.48 -19.82 14.08
N GLU A 73 -6.65 -20.84 14.29
CA GLU A 73 -5.23 -20.74 14.62
C GLU A 73 -4.39 -20.47 13.36
N ASN A 74 -3.74 -19.30 13.27
CA ASN A 74 -2.97 -18.86 12.11
C ASN A 74 -1.45 -18.95 12.32
N TYR A 75 -0.97 -20.17 12.58
CA TYR A 75 0.45 -20.50 12.67
C TYR A 75 1.27 -20.11 11.43
N ASN A 76 0.69 -19.84 10.26
CA ASN A 76 1.46 -19.47 9.07
C ASN A 76 2.21 -18.13 9.20
N TYR A 77 1.94 -17.30 10.22
CA TYR A 77 2.78 -16.13 10.53
C TYR A 77 4.19 -16.57 10.99
N GLN A 78 5.24 -16.08 10.32
CA GLN A 78 6.64 -16.22 10.78
C GLN A 78 7.16 -14.91 11.39
N THR A 79 6.70 -13.80 10.83
CA THR A 79 6.88 -12.42 11.30
C THR A 79 5.61 -11.66 10.92
N ARG A 80 5.40 -10.44 11.43
CA ARG A 80 4.29 -9.57 10.96
C ARG A 80 4.43 -9.13 9.48
N LYS A 81 5.38 -9.68 8.69
CA LYS A 81 5.55 -9.40 7.24
C LYS A 81 5.92 -10.62 6.38
N ALA A 82 6.11 -11.80 6.99
CA ALA A 82 6.54 -13.02 6.29
C ALA A 82 5.73 -14.20 6.79
N HIS A 83 5.32 -15.05 5.86
CA HIS A 83 4.44 -16.17 6.11
C HIS A 83 4.97 -17.41 5.43
N SER A 84 4.74 -18.56 6.05
CA SER A 84 4.98 -19.85 5.42
C SER A 84 3.80 -20.26 4.53
N VAL A 85 4.04 -21.26 3.67
CA VAL A 85 3.06 -21.78 2.69
C VAL A 85 2.67 -23.25 2.96
N ASP A 86 3.19 -23.83 4.04
CA ASP A 86 2.80 -25.14 4.56
C ASP A 86 1.38 -25.10 5.13
N LYS A 87 0.72 -26.27 5.11
CA LYS A 87 -0.59 -26.45 5.70
C LYS A 87 -0.44 -26.78 7.18
N ARG A 88 -0.71 -25.80 8.04
CA ARG A 88 -0.57 -25.91 9.50
C ARG A 88 -1.55 -25.07 10.32
N ASN A 89 -2.37 -24.25 9.66
CA ASN A 89 -3.41 -23.49 10.32
C ASN A 89 -4.57 -24.41 10.70
N ARG A 90 -5.22 -24.11 11.83
CA ARG A 90 -6.19 -25.04 12.45
C ARG A 90 -7.53 -24.39 12.76
N ILE A 91 -8.57 -25.20 12.73
CA ILE A 91 -9.85 -24.93 13.37
C ILE A 91 -9.96 -25.84 14.60
N GLN A 92 -10.03 -25.23 15.78
CA GLN A 92 -10.23 -25.91 17.06
C GLN A 92 -11.64 -25.65 17.58
N ILE A 93 -12.18 -26.57 18.37
CA ILE A 93 -13.48 -26.53 19.04
C ILE A 93 -13.25 -26.70 20.53
N PHE A 94 -13.87 -25.83 21.33
CA PHE A 94 -13.82 -25.82 22.79
C PHE A 94 -15.25 -25.84 23.36
N GLU A 95 -15.51 -26.77 24.27
CA GLU A 95 -16.82 -26.98 24.90
C GLU A 95 -16.68 -26.94 26.43
N ASP A 96 -17.45 -26.03 27.06
CA ASP A 96 -17.74 -26.00 28.49
C ASP A 96 -19.00 -26.87 28.71
N VAL A 97 -18.90 -27.91 29.55
CA VAL A 97 -20.01 -28.85 29.79
C VAL A 97 -20.69 -28.72 31.15
N ASP A 98 -20.06 -28.04 32.11
CA ASP A 98 -20.61 -27.85 33.46
C ASP A 98 -21.15 -26.42 33.72
N GLY A 99 -20.87 -25.49 32.81
CA GLY A 99 -21.32 -24.11 32.78
C GLY A 99 -20.53 -23.18 33.70
N ASP A 100 -19.29 -23.52 34.09
CA ASP A 100 -18.47 -22.63 34.91
C ASP A 100 -17.85 -21.46 34.12
N GLY A 101 -17.76 -21.54 32.79
CA GLY A 101 -17.14 -20.51 31.94
C GLY A 101 -15.67 -20.78 31.56
N VAL A 102 -15.18 -22.00 31.72
CA VAL A 102 -13.90 -22.53 31.21
C VAL A 102 -14.18 -23.78 30.36
N PHE A 103 -13.37 -24.05 29.33
CA PHE A 103 -13.54 -25.25 28.51
C PHE A 103 -13.18 -26.54 29.27
N ASP A 104 -14.00 -27.59 29.08
CA ASP A 104 -13.73 -28.96 29.56
C ASP A 104 -13.18 -29.87 28.45
N LYS A 105 -13.64 -29.66 27.21
CA LYS A 105 -13.29 -30.49 26.06
C LYS A 105 -12.72 -29.66 24.93
N LYS A 106 -11.78 -30.27 24.22
CA LYS A 106 -11.11 -29.72 23.04
C LYS A 106 -11.13 -30.74 21.91
N LYS A 107 -11.35 -30.27 20.68
CA LYS A 107 -11.29 -31.10 19.46
C LYS A 107 -10.74 -30.30 18.28
N THR A 108 -9.91 -30.94 17.47
CA THR A 108 -9.48 -30.40 16.17
C THR A 108 -10.53 -30.74 15.11
N PHE A 109 -11.06 -29.74 14.41
CA PHE A 109 -11.89 -29.95 13.21
C PHE A 109 -11.02 -30.17 11.98
N THR A 110 -10.01 -29.30 11.79
CA THR A 110 -8.99 -29.47 10.75
C THR A 110 -7.70 -28.76 11.16
N ASP A 111 -6.55 -29.28 10.71
CA ASP A 111 -5.21 -28.67 10.88
C ASP A 111 -4.48 -28.47 9.54
N ASN A 112 -5.19 -28.67 8.43
CA ASN A 112 -4.64 -28.78 7.08
C ASN A 112 -4.92 -27.52 6.24
N LEU A 113 -4.95 -26.34 6.88
CA LEU A 113 -5.20 -25.05 6.24
C LEU A 113 -3.90 -24.27 6.01
N THR A 114 -3.89 -23.45 4.95
CA THR A 114 -2.88 -22.40 4.75
C THR A 114 -3.34 -21.09 5.41
N PHE A 115 -2.64 -19.98 5.12
CA PHE A 115 -2.97 -18.65 5.63
C PHE A 115 -4.48 -18.37 5.50
N SER A 116 -5.11 -18.11 6.65
CA SER A 116 -6.55 -17.96 6.77
C SER A 116 -6.88 -16.79 7.71
N SER A 117 -7.90 -15.99 7.37
CA SER A 117 -8.10 -14.63 7.90
C SER A 117 -9.46 -14.38 8.57
N GLY A 118 -10.39 -15.31 8.46
CA GLY A 118 -11.73 -15.24 9.06
C GLY A 118 -12.52 -16.51 8.74
N PHE A 119 -13.51 -16.84 9.56
CA PHE A 119 -14.36 -18.01 9.33
C PHE A 119 -15.73 -17.87 10.03
N ALA A 120 -16.71 -18.64 9.60
CA ALA A 120 -18.01 -18.77 10.26
C ALA A 120 -18.54 -20.21 10.15
N VAL A 121 -19.20 -20.70 11.19
CA VAL A 121 -19.91 -21.99 11.21
C VAL A 121 -21.37 -21.79 10.78
N GLY A 122 -21.94 -22.73 10.02
CA GLY A 122 -23.34 -22.71 9.61
C GLY A 122 -23.58 -23.42 8.28
N MET A 123 -24.85 -23.59 7.90
CA MET A 123 -25.26 -24.24 6.63
C MET A 123 -24.63 -25.63 6.41
N GLY A 124 -24.47 -26.43 7.47
CA GLY A 124 -23.89 -27.78 7.40
C GLY A 124 -22.38 -27.81 7.16
N GLY A 125 -21.62 -26.85 7.70
CA GLY A 125 -20.17 -26.83 7.60
C GLY A 125 -19.52 -25.53 8.08
N VAL A 126 -18.31 -25.28 7.59
CA VAL A 126 -17.46 -24.14 7.98
C VAL A 126 -17.03 -23.34 6.76
N TYR A 127 -17.36 -22.06 6.72
CA TYR A 127 -16.91 -21.09 5.72
C TYR A 127 -15.58 -20.48 6.18
N ILE A 128 -14.53 -20.52 5.37
CA ILE A 128 -13.19 -20.05 5.74
C ILE A 128 -12.63 -19.12 4.65
N GLY A 129 -12.21 -17.92 5.05
CA GLY A 129 -11.39 -17.05 4.21
C GLY A 129 -9.95 -17.55 4.20
N MET A 130 -9.55 -18.20 3.11
CA MET A 130 -8.22 -18.77 2.90
C MET A 130 -7.62 -18.19 1.59
N PRO A 131 -7.17 -16.92 1.58
CA PRO A 131 -6.74 -16.23 0.36
C PRO A 131 -5.77 -17.04 -0.51
N PRO A 132 -6.01 -17.14 -1.84
CA PRO A 132 -6.89 -16.29 -2.65
C PRO A 132 -8.37 -16.74 -2.71
N GLU A 133 -8.79 -17.65 -1.84
CA GLU A 133 -10.09 -18.34 -1.90
C GLU A 133 -11.00 -18.00 -0.69
N LEU A 134 -12.31 -18.03 -0.91
CA LEU A 134 -13.30 -18.32 0.13
C LEU A 134 -13.71 -19.78 -0.06
N ILE A 135 -13.47 -20.61 0.95
CA ILE A 135 -13.76 -22.05 0.91
C ILE A 135 -14.90 -22.41 1.87
N PHE A 136 -15.52 -23.56 1.61
CA PHE A 136 -16.45 -24.23 2.52
C PHE A 136 -15.97 -25.66 2.79
N ILE A 137 -15.97 -26.06 4.06
CA ILE A 137 -15.67 -27.43 4.47
C ILE A 137 -16.97 -28.05 4.99
N PRO A 138 -17.50 -29.10 4.34
CA PRO A 138 -18.76 -29.72 4.76
C PRO A 138 -18.62 -30.50 6.07
N ASP A 139 -19.65 -30.39 6.90
CA ASP A 139 -19.94 -31.18 8.10
C ASP A 139 -21.47 -31.29 8.18
N ALA A 140 -22.03 -32.01 7.20
CA ALA A 140 -23.47 -32.20 7.02
C ALA A 140 -24.02 -33.29 7.95
N ASN A 141 -23.14 -34.12 8.51
CA ASN A 141 -23.48 -35.14 9.50
C ASN A 141 -23.46 -34.58 10.94
N GLY A 142 -22.74 -33.48 11.19
CA GLY A 142 -22.66 -32.79 12.49
C GLY A 142 -21.77 -33.49 13.53
N ASP A 143 -20.83 -34.33 13.11
CA ASP A 143 -19.89 -35.07 13.94
C ASP A 143 -18.56 -34.33 14.17
N ASP A 144 -18.43 -33.09 13.67
CA ASP A 144 -17.23 -32.24 13.72
C ASP A 144 -15.98 -32.90 13.11
N ILE A 145 -16.16 -33.66 12.02
CA ILE A 145 -15.11 -34.11 11.12
C ILE A 145 -15.47 -33.64 9.69
N PRO A 146 -14.52 -33.11 8.90
CA PRO A 146 -14.77 -32.78 7.50
C PRO A 146 -15.29 -33.97 6.69
N ASP A 147 -16.53 -33.87 6.18
CA ASP A 147 -17.17 -34.90 5.33
C ASP A 147 -16.44 -35.08 3.98
N GLY A 148 -15.62 -34.11 3.57
CA GLY A 148 -14.96 -34.09 2.27
C GLY A 148 -13.87 -33.02 2.15
N PRO A 149 -13.24 -32.93 0.95
CA PRO A 149 -12.27 -31.88 0.66
C PRO A 149 -12.97 -30.49 0.63
N PRO A 150 -12.25 -29.40 0.92
CA PRO A 150 -12.82 -28.06 0.85
C PRO A 150 -13.33 -27.70 -0.56
N GLU A 151 -14.53 -27.13 -0.61
CA GLU A 151 -15.13 -26.56 -1.82
C GLU A 151 -14.71 -25.09 -1.95
N VAL A 152 -14.21 -24.68 -3.12
CA VAL A 152 -13.95 -23.25 -3.40
C VAL A 152 -15.26 -22.59 -3.80
N LEU A 153 -15.73 -21.63 -3.00
CA LEU A 153 -16.95 -20.87 -3.27
C LEU A 153 -16.68 -19.62 -4.11
N LEU A 154 -15.60 -18.90 -3.79
CA LEU A 154 -15.13 -17.72 -4.51
C LEU A 154 -13.60 -17.74 -4.59
N ASP A 155 -13.05 -17.13 -5.64
CA ASP A 155 -11.61 -16.93 -5.81
C ASP A 155 -11.29 -15.49 -6.25
N GLY A 156 -10.01 -15.15 -6.27
CA GLY A 156 -9.52 -13.83 -6.67
C GLY A 156 -9.34 -12.83 -5.53
N TRP A 157 -9.31 -13.29 -4.28
CA TRP A 157 -8.92 -12.49 -3.13
C TRP A 157 -7.42 -12.18 -3.15
N GLY A 158 -7.07 -10.92 -2.89
CA GLY A 158 -5.70 -10.45 -2.83
C GLY A 158 -4.95 -10.94 -1.58
N ILE A 159 -3.62 -10.94 -1.66
CA ILE A 159 -2.69 -11.26 -0.56
C ILE A 159 -1.53 -10.25 -0.45
N GLN A 160 -1.73 -9.04 -0.99
CA GLN A 160 -0.70 -7.99 -1.04
C GLN A 160 -0.34 -7.51 0.37
N ASP A 161 -1.36 -7.25 1.21
CA ASP A 161 -1.19 -7.09 2.66
C ASP A 161 -2.10 -8.09 3.40
N ARG A 162 -1.48 -9.04 4.08
CA ARG A 162 -2.20 -10.11 4.78
C ARG A 162 -2.99 -9.63 6.00
N HIS A 163 -2.70 -8.45 6.55
CA HIS A 163 -3.52 -7.83 7.61
C HIS A 163 -4.80 -7.17 7.09
N GLU A 164 -4.99 -7.12 5.76
CA GLU A 164 -6.05 -6.37 5.08
C GLU A 164 -6.88 -7.28 4.15
N THR A 165 -6.89 -8.58 4.44
CA THR A 165 -7.62 -9.62 3.68
C THR A 165 -9.05 -9.83 4.21
N LEU A 166 -9.83 -10.72 3.58
CA LEU A 166 -11.20 -11.00 4.00
C LEU A 166 -11.25 -11.54 5.45
N ASN A 167 -11.99 -10.84 6.32
CA ASN A 167 -12.00 -11.11 7.76
C ASN A 167 -13.37 -10.76 8.39
N SER A 168 -13.50 -10.95 9.72
CA SER A 168 -14.69 -10.57 10.51
C SER A 168 -16.02 -11.13 9.98
N PHE A 169 -16.08 -12.46 9.81
CA PHE A 169 -17.24 -13.10 9.20
C PHE A 169 -18.44 -13.10 10.15
N ILE A 170 -19.65 -12.87 9.61
CA ILE A 170 -20.88 -12.78 10.39
C ILE A 170 -22.10 -13.09 9.51
N TRP A 171 -23.07 -13.88 10.02
CA TRP A 171 -24.37 -14.05 9.38
C TRP A 171 -25.22 -12.79 9.58
N GLY A 172 -25.52 -12.10 8.49
CA GLY A 172 -26.30 -10.86 8.50
C GLY A 172 -27.81 -11.09 8.63
N PRO A 173 -28.59 -10.04 8.91
CA PRO A 173 -30.01 -10.21 9.20
C PRO A 173 -30.82 -10.82 8.05
N ASP A 174 -30.44 -10.49 6.82
CA ASP A 174 -30.98 -10.95 5.54
C ASP A 174 -30.53 -12.36 5.11
N GLY A 175 -29.75 -13.08 5.93
CA GLY A 175 -29.27 -14.44 5.62
C GLY A 175 -28.05 -14.49 4.68
N TRP A 176 -27.41 -13.37 4.38
CA TRP A 176 -26.10 -13.37 3.72
C TRP A 176 -24.97 -13.57 4.73
N LEU A 177 -23.86 -14.17 4.31
CA LEU A 177 -22.58 -14.15 5.04
C LEU A 177 -21.86 -12.84 4.72
N TYR A 178 -21.65 -11.97 5.70
CA TYR A 178 -20.90 -10.72 5.56
C TYR A 178 -19.46 -10.86 6.02
N GLY A 179 -18.60 -9.96 5.54
CA GLY A 179 -17.27 -9.76 6.10
C GLY A 179 -16.62 -8.45 5.68
N CYS A 180 -15.49 -8.16 6.31
CA CYS A 180 -14.64 -7.00 6.08
C CYS A 180 -13.57 -7.27 5.02
N HIS A 181 -13.08 -6.21 4.37
CA HIS A 181 -11.89 -6.24 3.51
C HIS A 181 -11.12 -4.91 3.63
N GLY A 182 -9.78 -4.95 3.59
CA GLY A 182 -8.93 -3.78 3.78
C GLY A 182 -8.41 -3.12 2.49
N VAL A 183 -7.79 -1.95 2.63
CA VAL A 183 -7.58 -0.94 1.59
C VAL A 183 -6.32 -1.11 0.73
N PHE A 184 -5.28 -1.78 1.25
CA PHE A 184 -4.02 -2.01 0.55
C PHE A 184 -3.93 -3.39 -0.13
N THR A 185 -4.89 -4.27 0.15
CA THR A 185 -5.11 -5.51 -0.61
C THR A 185 -6.09 -5.23 -1.75
N GLN A 186 -5.81 -5.77 -2.93
CA GLN A 186 -6.63 -5.57 -4.13
C GLN A 186 -7.15 -6.92 -4.62
N SER A 187 -8.46 -7.05 -4.68
CA SER A 187 -9.16 -8.31 -5.01
C SER A 187 -10.03 -8.15 -6.26
N ARG A 188 -10.14 -9.22 -7.06
CA ARG A 188 -11.09 -9.35 -8.18
C ARG A 188 -11.93 -10.61 -7.96
N VAL A 189 -12.93 -10.48 -7.10
CA VAL A 189 -13.68 -11.61 -6.56
C VAL A 189 -14.76 -12.05 -7.53
N GLY A 190 -14.89 -13.36 -7.69
CA GLY A 190 -15.94 -14.03 -8.46
C GLY A 190 -16.01 -15.50 -8.11
N ARG A 191 -16.82 -16.26 -8.83
CA ARG A 191 -16.86 -17.72 -8.73
C ARG A 191 -15.62 -18.33 -9.40
N PRO A 192 -15.18 -19.54 -8.98
CA PRO A 192 -14.11 -20.25 -9.65
C PRO A 192 -14.33 -20.39 -11.15
N GLY A 193 -13.37 -19.88 -11.94
CA GLY A 193 -13.44 -19.88 -13.40
C GLY A 193 -14.15 -18.67 -14.03
N ASP A 194 -14.72 -17.75 -13.25
CA ASP A 194 -15.25 -16.48 -13.79
C ASP A 194 -14.13 -15.68 -14.48
N LYS A 195 -14.49 -14.98 -15.57
CA LYS A 195 -13.54 -14.13 -16.30
C LYS A 195 -13.27 -12.84 -15.52
N ASP A 196 -12.12 -12.23 -15.77
CA ASP A 196 -11.76 -10.90 -15.24
C ASP A 196 -12.83 -9.82 -15.43
N GLU A 197 -13.67 -9.93 -16.47
CA GLU A 197 -14.75 -8.98 -16.78
C GLU A 197 -16.00 -9.18 -15.90
N ASP A 198 -16.23 -10.41 -15.44
CA ASP A 198 -17.40 -10.83 -14.67
C ASP A 198 -17.16 -10.68 -13.14
N ARG A 199 -15.90 -10.44 -12.73
CA ARG A 199 -15.43 -10.28 -11.34
C ARG A 199 -15.58 -8.86 -10.81
N GLN A 200 -16.03 -8.74 -9.55
CA GLN A 200 -16.13 -7.48 -8.82
C GLN A 200 -14.79 -7.08 -8.17
N PHE A 201 -14.44 -5.80 -8.22
CA PHE A 201 -13.18 -5.29 -7.67
C PHE A 201 -13.39 -4.63 -6.31
N ILE A 202 -12.65 -5.09 -5.29
CA ILE A 202 -12.68 -4.50 -3.93
C ILE A 202 -11.26 -4.26 -3.41
N ASP A 203 -11.06 -3.07 -2.85
CA ASP A 203 -9.84 -2.58 -2.20
C ASP A 203 -10.20 -1.72 -0.97
N GLY A 204 -10.99 -2.33 -0.07
CA GLY A 204 -11.51 -1.71 1.15
C GLY A 204 -13.04 -1.65 1.13
N GLY A 205 -13.68 -2.19 2.17
CA GLY A 205 -15.14 -2.15 2.31
C GLY A 205 -15.74 -3.33 3.08
N ILE A 206 -17.06 -3.49 2.92
CA ILE A 206 -17.83 -4.62 3.42
C ILE A 206 -18.34 -5.43 2.22
N TRP A 207 -18.15 -6.74 2.25
CA TRP A 207 -18.64 -7.67 1.24
C TRP A 207 -19.68 -8.62 1.85
N ARG A 208 -20.45 -9.28 0.99
CA ARG A 208 -21.35 -10.37 1.39
C ARG A 208 -21.45 -11.48 0.34
N PHE A 209 -21.75 -12.69 0.80
CA PHE A 209 -21.95 -13.89 -0.02
C PHE A 209 -23.25 -14.61 0.38
N HIS A 210 -24.08 -15.00 -0.60
CA HIS A 210 -25.35 -15.68 -0.33
C HIS A 210 -25.22 -17.21 -0.40
N PRO A 211 -25.55 -17.96 0.67
CA PRO A 211 -25.26 -19.39 0.75
C PRO A 211 -26.04 -20.25 -0.26
N GLN A 212 -27.24 -19.83 -0.67
CA GLN A 212 -28.10 -20.56 -1.61
C GLN A 212 -27.80 -20.22 -3.07
N SER A 213 -27.91 -18.94 -3.46
CA SER A 213 -27.70 -18.49 -4.85
C SER A 213 -26.23 -18.45 -5.26
N LYS A 214 -25.30 -18.58 -4.29
CA LYS A 214 -23.84 -18.49 -4.47
C LYS A 214 -23.41 -17.16 -5.12
N GLU A 215 -24.14 -16.08 -4.83
CA GLU A 215 -23.81 -14.74 -5.31
C GLU A 215 -22.85 -14.03 -4.36
N PHE A 216 -21.97 -13.21 -4.92
CA PHE A 216 -21.07 -12.33 -4.20
C PHE A 216 -21.44 -10.88 -4.50
N GLU A 217 -21.43 -10.02 -3.48
CA GLU A 217 -21.62 -8.58 -3.64
C GLU A 217 -20.67 -7.78 -2.76
N ILE A 218 -20.19 -6.67 -3.31
CA ILE A 218 -19.68 -5.55 -2.52
C ILE A 218 -20.89 -4.84 -1.92
N PHE A 219 -21.07 -4.95 -0.60
CA PHE A 219 -22.16 -4.28 0.12
C PHE A 219 -21.86 -2.78 0.28
N ALA A 220 -20.59 -2.43 0.53
CA ALA A 220 -20.13 -1.05 0.69
C ALA A 220 -18.64 -0.92 0.31
N GLU A 221 -18.25 0.21 -0.28
CA GLU A 221 -16.86 0.53 -0.66
C GLU A 221 -16.21 1.56 0.28
N GLY A 222 -14.89 1.49 0.45
CA GLY A 222 -14.10 2.55 1.08
C GLY A 222 -13.39 2.08 2.36
N LEU A 223 -13.51 2.86 3.43
CA LEU A 223 -12.90 2.56 4.73
C LEU A 223 -11.35 2.44 4.66
N SER A 224 -10.76 1.72 5.60
CA SER A 224 -9.31 1.54 5.75
C SER A 224 -9.00 0.05 5.89
N ASN A 225 -8.71 -0.40 7.11
CA ASN A 225 -8.59 -1.78 7.50
C ASN A 225 -9.65 -2.06 8.57
N PRO A 226 -10.89 -2.40 8.18
CA PRO A 226 -11.94 -2.77 9.11
C PRO A 226 -11.70 -4.19 9.66
N TRP A 227 -11.77 -4.32 10.98
CA TRP A 227 -11.64 -5.57 11.74
C TRP A 227 -12.84 -5.82 12.65
N GLY A 228 -13.96 -5.19 12.35
CA GLY A 228 -15.24 -5.44 13.00
C GLY A 228 -16.39 -4.91 12.16
N PHE A 229 -17.43 -5.72 12.02
CA PHE A 229 -18.71 -5.35 11.43
C PHE A 229 -19.83 -6.10 12.17
N ASP A 230 -20.90 -5.41 12.55
CA ASP A 230 -22.09 -5.99 13.20
C ASP A 230 -23.32 -5.08 13.03
N PHE A 231 -24.49 -5.63 13.35
CA PHE A 231 -25.79 -4.98 13.27
C PHE A 231 -26.38 -4.75 14.67
N ASN A 232 -26.97 -3.58 14.91
CA ASN A 232 -27.70 -3.26 16.14
C ASN A 232 -29.10 -3.90 16.18
N ASP A 233 -29.89 -3.70 17.23
CA ASP A 233 -31.24 -4.33 17.37
C ASP A 233 -32.21 -3.94 16.23
N MET A 234 -32.01 -2.79 15.59
CA MET A 234 -32.79 -2.32 14.44
C MET A 234 -32.21 -2.78 13.08
N GLY A 235 -31.17 -3.61 13.10
CA GLY A 235 -30.47 -4.09 11.91
C GLY A 235 -29.69 -2.99 11.17
N GLN A 236 -29.31 -1.89 11.83
CA GLN A 236 -28.41 -0.92 11.20
C GLN A 236 -26.98 -1.45 11.32
N GLY A 237 -26.22 -1.48 10.21
CA GLY A 237 -24.87 -2.06 10.18
C GLY A 237 -23.79 -1.04 10.54
N PHE A 238 -22.77 -1.45 11.30
CA PHE A 238 -21.69 -0.56 11.74
C PHE A 238 -20.33 -1.24 11.61
N ALA A 239 -19.31 -0.49 11.16
CA ALA A 239 -17.94 -0.97 11.00
C ALA A 239 -16.97 -0.22 11.91
N THR A 240 -16.04 -0.96 12.54
CA THR A 240 -14.88 -0.42 13.27
C THR A 240 -13.63 -0.48 12.40
N CYS A 241 -12.81 0.58 12.42
CA CYS A 241 -11.73 0.83 11.46
C CYS A 241 -10.44 1.29 12.13
N CYS A 242 -9.29 0.84 11.59
CA CYS A 242 -7.97 1.35 11.95
C CYS A 242 -7.56 2.58 11.10
N VAL A 243 -6.55 3.34 11.53
CA VAL A 243 -5.90 4.48 10.81
C VAL A 243 -6.75 5.73 10.56
N ILE A 244 -7.94 5.58 9.97
CA ILE A 244 -8.91 6.66 9.76
C ILE A 244 -9.82 6.76 11.00
N PRO A 245 -10.83 7.65 11.04
CA PRO A 245 -11.83 7.64 12.11
C PRO A 245 -12.47 6.27 12.32
N HIS A 246 -12.61 5.84 13.57
CA HIS A 246 -12.86 4.44 13.87
C HIS A 246 -14.25 3.93 13.50
N LEU A 247 -15.31 4.76 13.52
CA LEU A 247 -16.69 4.29 13.43
C LEU A 247 -17.45 4.82 12.21
N PHE A 248 -18.16 3.92 11.52
CA PHE A 248 -19.06 4.24 10.40
C PHE A 248 -20.38 3.47 10.52
N HIS A 249 -21.50 4.15 10.27
CA HIS A 249 -22.78 3.51 9.95
C HIS A 249 -22.78 3.14 8.47
N VAL A 250 -22.92 1.85 8.16
CA VAL A 250 -22.74 1.26 6.83
C VAL A 250 -24.09 0.79 6.26
N VAL A 251 -24.43 1.37 5.12
CA VAL A 251 -25.64 1.13 4.32
C VAL A 251 -25.24 0.54 2.96
N GLN A 252 -26.08 -0.37 2.45
CA GLN A 252 -25.92 -1.03 1.14
C GLN A 252 -25.74 -0.01 0.01
N GLY A 253 -24.71 -0.19 -0.82
CA GLY A 253 -24.37 0.72 -1.92
C GLY A 253 -23.70 2.03 -1.48
N GLY A 254 -23.24 2.13 -0.22
CA GLY A 254 -22.54 3.31 0.27
C GLY A 254 -21.04 3.33 -0.09
N VAL A 255 -20.50 4.52 -0.35
CA VAL A 255 -19.06 4.75 -0.57
C VAL A 255 -18.51 5.67 0.52
N TYR A 256 -17.65 5.13 1.38
CA TYR A 256 -17.21 5.73 2.65
C TYR A 256 -15.86 6.43 2.54
N HIS A 257 -15.56 7.32 3.49
CA HIS A 257 -14.23 7.92 3.62
C HIS A 257 -13.17 6.82 3.63
N LYS A 258 -12.20 6.93 2.71
CA LYS A 258 -11.21 5.90 2.40
C LYS A 258 -9.81 6.38 2.78
N GLN A 259 -8.97 5.48 3.29
CA GLN A 259 -7.57 5.82 3.62
C GLN A 259 -6.72 6.10 2.38
N SER A 260 -6.97 5.38 1.28
CA SER A 260 -6.32 5.66 -0.01
C SER A 260 -7.01 6.82 -0.72
N LYS A 261 -6.26 7.56 -1.55
CA LYS A 261 -6.71 8.84 -2.13
C LYS A 261 -7.76 8.72 -3.24
N GLN A 262 -8.12 7.52 -3.68
CA GLN A 262 -8.92 7.32 -4.89
C GLN A 262 -9.99 6.23 -4.69
N ASN A 263 -11.23 6.61 -4.97
CA ASN A 263 -12.37 5.69 -5.05
C ASN A 263 -12.32 4.91 -6.37
N VAL A 264 -12.98 3.75 -6.43
CA VAL A 264 -13.07 2.95 -7.67
C VAL A 264 -13.87 3.73 -8.73
N ASN A 265 -15.03 4.27 -8.34
CA ASN A 265 -15.77 5.23 -9.14
C ASN A 265 -15.19 6.65 -8.96
N LEU A 266 -14.61 7.19 -10.04
CA LEU A 266 -13.98 8.52 -10.10
C LEU A 266 -14.99 9.68 -9.95
N PHE A 267 -16.28 9.40 -10.06
CA PHE A 267 -17.36 10.38 -9.97
C PHE A 267 -17.98 10.47 -8.58
N VAL A 268 -17.46 9.72 -7.60
CA VAL A 268 -17.77 9.93 -6.19
C VAL A 268 -17.01 11.17 -5.71
N TYR A 269 -17.68 12.32 -5.76
CA TYR A 269 -17.09 13.62 -5.40
C TYR A 269 -17.13 13.91 -3.89
N ASP A 270 -17.98 13.23 -3.11
CA ASP A 270 -18.08 13.38 -1.66
C ASP A 270 -18.47 12.05 -0.98
N ASN A 271 -17.50 11.36 -0.39
CA ASN A 271 -17.72 10.09 0.31
C ASN A 271 -18.55 10.28 1.60
N ILE A 272 -19.27 9.24 2.04
CA ILE A 272 -19.97 9.20 3.34
C ILE A 272 -18.94 9.30 4.48
N LYS A 273 -19.24 10.10 5.51
CA LYS A 273 -18.31 10.40 6.60
C LYS A 273 -18.51 9.48 7.80
N THR A 274 -17.50 9.47 8.67
CA THR A 274 -17.55 8.83 10.00
C THR A 274 -18.67 9.42 10.84
N ILE A 275 -19.20 8.61 11.77
CA ILE A 275 -20.25 9.02 12.70
C ILE A 275 -19.73 9.34 14.11
N ARG A 276 -18.43 9.13 14.41
CA ARG A 276 -17.88 9.38 15.74
C ARG A 276 -17.85 10.88 16.09
N ASP A 277 -18.12 11.22 17.35
CA ASP A 277 -17.90 12.58 17.88
C ASP A 277 -16.60 12.73 18.70
N HIS A 278 -15.90 11.62 18.97
CA HIS A 278 -14.73 11.54 19.84
C HIS A 278 -13.55 10.82 19.15
N THR A 279 -12.43 10.60 19.85
CA THR A 279 -11.23 9.98 19.28
C THR A 279 -10.57 8.98 20.22
N HIS A 280 -10.42 7.75 19.73
CA HIS A 280 -9.51 6.74 20.28
C HIS A 280 -8.19 6.67 19.50
N LYS A 281 -7.17 6.05 20.09
CA LYS A 281 -5.94 5.66 19.37
C LYS A 281 -6.31 4.70 18.24
N SER A 282 -5.67 4.90 17.10
CA SER A 282 -5.92 4.14 15.88
C SER A 282 -5.37 2.70 15.95
N ALA A 283 -6.13 1.77 16.52
CA ALA A 283 -6.09 0.33 16.20
C ALA A 283 -7.25 -0.39 16.92
N HIS A 284 -8.30 -0.76 16.18
CA HIS A 284 -9.49 -1.40 16.73
C HIS A 284 -9.61 -2.85 16.23
N GLY A 285 -10.07 -3.75 17.11
CA GLY A 285 -10.34 -5.15 16.81
C GLY A 285 -11.74 -5.56 17.27
N GLY A 286 -12.50 -6.20 16.41
CA GLY A 286 -13.90 -6.56 16.65
C GLY A 286 -14.87 -5.37 16.63
N ALA A 287 -16.15 -5.74 16.52
CA ALA A 287 -17.31 -4.86 16.66
C ALA A 287 -18.51 -5.76 16.99
N ARG A 288 -19.16 -5.56 18.14
CA ARG A 288 -20.37 -6.30 18.53
C ARG A 288 -21.36 -5.44 19.30
N PHE A 289 -22.61 -5.42 18.87
CA PHE A 289 -23.69 -4.90 19.69
C PHE A 289 -24.07 -5.90 20.77
N TYR A 290 -24.12 -5.46 22.02
CA TYR A 290 -24.57 -6.33 23.10
C TYR A 290 -26.09 -6.45 23.08
N LEU A 291 -26.56 -7.51 22.41
CA LEU A 291 -27.97 -7.84 22.22
C LEU A 291 -28.39 -9.05 23.07
N ALA A 292 -27.94 -9.08 24.32
CA ALA A 292 -28.38 -10.02 25.35
C ALA A 292 -28.86 -9.28 26.60
N ASP A 293 -29.46 -10.00 27.55
CA ASP A 293 -30.15 -9.43 28.71
C ASP A 293 -29.49 -9.68 30.05
N VAL A 294 -28.38 -10.44 30.08
CA VAL A 294 -27.65 -10.85 31.28
C VAL A 294 -26.84 -9.72 31.90
N PHE A 295 -26.19 -8.86 31.09
CA PHE A 295 -25.54 -7.66 31.60
C PHE A 295 -26.60 -6.61 32.03
N PRO A 296 -26.25 -5.70 32.96
CA PRO A 296 -27.11 -4.56 33.32
C PRO A 296 -27.61 -3.79 32.10
N GLU A 297 -28.87 -3.34 32.17
CA GLU A 297 -29.61 -2.74 31.04
C GLU A 297 -28.86 -1.60 30.33
N LYS A 298 -28.03 -0.83 31.06
CA LYS A 298 -27.22 0.24 30.47
C LYS A 298 -26.30 -0.20 29.33
N TYR A 299 -25.92 -1.48 29.25
CA TYR A 299 -25.03 -2.02 28.22
C TYR A 299 -25.76 -2.55 26.97
N ARG A 300 -27.09 -2.62 26.98
CA ARG A 300 -27.87 -3.18 25.87
C ARG A 300 -27.87 -2.23 24.67
N ASP A 301 -27.77 -2.81 23.46
CA ASP A 301 -27.60 -2.09 22.18
C ASP A 301 -26.39 -1.11 22.17
N GLN A 302 -25.39 -1.35 23.03
CA GLN A 302 -24.09 -0.67 22.97
C GLN A 302 -23.08 -1.50 22.17
N LEU A 303 -22.18 -0.82 21.46
CA LEU A 303 -21.17 -1.40 20.58
C LEU A 303 -19.85 -1.62 21.33
N PHE A 304 -19.54 -2.88 21.63
CA PHE A 304 -18.27 -3.31 22.20
C PHE A 304 -17.20 -3.47 21.11
N MET A 305 -15.99 -3.02 21.39
CA MET A 305 -14.81 -3.17 20.51
C MET A 305 -13.53 -3.24 21.34
N CYS A 306 -12.52 -3.97 20.88
CA CYS A 306 -11.18 -3.88 21.46
C CYS A 306 -10.41 -2.70 20.88
N ASN A 307 -9.54 -2.09 21.68
CA ASN A 307 -8.50 -1.18 21.20
C ASN A 307 -7.11 -1.72 21.58
N ILE A 308 -6.35 -2.04 20.53
CA ILE A 308 -5.04 -2.65 20.58
C ILE A 308 -3.97 -1.69 21.12
N HIS A 309 -4.13 -0.38 20.90
CA HIS A 309 -3.18 0.64 21.35
C HIS A 309 -3.55 1.27 22.70
N GLU A 310 -4.79 1.14 23.14
CA GLU A 310 -5.25 1.55 24.48
C GLU A 310 -5.21 0.40 25.48
N HIS A 311 -5.07 -0.84 24.99
CA HIS A 311 -5.07 -2.08 25.78
C HIS A 311 -6.35 -2.18 26.62
N ALA A 312 -7.50 -2.05 25.95
CA ALA A 312 -8.79 -2.02 26.58
C ALA A 312 -9.90 -2.62 25.70
N VAL A 313 -10.96 -3.10 26.35
CA VAL A 313 -12.29 -3.18 25.72
C VAL A 313 -12.99 -1.84 25.94
N LEU A 314 -13.49 -1.27 24.85
CA LEU A 314 -14.19 0.02 24.79
C LEU A 314 -15.65 -0.19 24.42
N ILE A 315 -16.49 0.78 24.74
CA ILE A 315 -17.89 0.82 24.31
C ILE A 315 -18.22 2.15 23.66
N ASP A 316 -18.94 2.10 22.53
CA ASP A 316 -19.66 3.24 21.94
C ASP A 316 -21.18 3.00 22.00
N TYR A 317 -21.98 4.07 22.04
CA TYR A 317 -23.44 4.01 21.86
C TYR A 317 -23.93 4.95 20.75
N MET A 318 -25.04 4.58 20.10
CA MET A 318 -25.51 5.25 18.88
C MET A 318 -26.67 6.20 19.17
N VAL A 319 -26.48 7.49 18.88
CA VAL A 319 -27.54 8.51 18.99
C VAL A 319 -28.09 8.83 17.60
N PRO A 320 -29.39 8.60 17.30
CA PRO A 320 -29.96 8.88 15.99
C PRO A 320 -29.80 10.34 15.55
N LYS A 321 -29.47 10.56 14.28
CA LYS A 321 -29.36 11.88 13.63
C LYS A 321 -29.58 11.78 12.12
N GLY A 322 -30.67 12.38 11.64
CA GLY A 322 -31.06 12.28 10.23
C GLY A 322 -31.34 10.83 9.86
N SER A 323 -30.81 10.35 8.73
CA SER A 323 -30.87 8.95 8.34
C SER A 323 -29.73 8.09 8.92
N SER A 324 -29.02 8.60 9.93
CA SER A 324 -27.78 8.00 10.44
C SER A 324 -27.70 8.20 11.96
N PHE A 325 -26.48 8.11 12.50
CA PHE A 325 -26.20 8.21 13.93
C PHE A 325 -25.05 9.17 14.21
N ILE A 326 -24.91 9.56 15.47
CA ILE A 326 -23.63 9.96 16.07
C ILE A 326 -23.24 8.82 17.02
N GLY A 327 -22.06 8.25 16.81
CA GLY A 327 -21.46 7.31 17.76
C GLY A 327 -20.74 8.08 18.86
N LYS A 328 -21.16 7.83 20.10
CA LYS A 328 -20.65 8.49 21.31
C LYS A 328 -19.88 7.52 22.17
N HIS A 329 -18.79 8.01 22.76
CA HIS A 329 -18.00 7.28 23.73
C HIS A 329 -18.84 6.90 24.97
N GLY A 330 -18.84 5.61 25.30
CA GLY A 330 -19.46 5.03 26.49
C GLY A 330 -18.44 4.85 27.62
N ASP A 331 -18.41 3.66 28.22
CA ASP A 331 -17.43 3.29 29.24
C ASP A 331 -16.13 2.78 28.57
N ASP A 332 -14.96 3.16 29.11
CA ASP A 332 -13.72 2.37 28.99
C ASP A 332 -13.92 1.06 29.78
N PHE A 333 -14.61 0.10 29.19
CA PHE A 333 -15.23 -1.03 29.91
C PHE A 333 -14.24 -2.00 30.55
N LEU A 334 -13.10 -2.32 29.91
CA LEU A 334 -12.11 -3.20 30.50
C LEU A 334 -10.68 -2.76 30.15
N PRO A 335 -10.11 -1.75 30.84
CA PRO A 335 -8.69 -1.43 30.78
C PRO A 335 -7.88 -2.61 31.33
N THR A 336 -7.05 -3.25 30.50
CA THR A 336 -6.34 -4.48 30.91
C THR A 336 -5.08 -4.24 31.71
N ASN A 337 -4.59 -2.99 31.72
CA ASN A 337 -3.36 -2.55 32.37
C ASN A 337 -2.10 -3.35 31.95
N ASP A 338 -2.13 -3.92 30.74
CA ASP A 338 -1.02 -4.68 30.17
C ASP A 338 -0.67 -4.21 28.76
N LEU A 339 0.56 -3.73 28.60
CA LEU A 339 1.09 -3.22 27.34
C LEU A 339 1.47 -4.33 26.32
N ALA A 340 1.30 -5.61 26.70
CA ALA A 340 1.41 -6.74 25.78
C ALA A 340 0.05 -7.32 25.36
N TRP A 341 -1.07 -6.84 25.92
CA TRP A 341 -2.42 -7.30 25.54
C TRP A 341 -2.84 -6.73 24.18
N VAL A 342 -3.35 -7.58 23.29
CA VAL A 342 -3.76 -7.27 21.91
C VAL A 342 -5.15 -7.85 21.63
N GLY A 343 -6.18 -7.23 22.18
CA GLY A 343 -7.57 -7.58 21.89
C GLY A 343 -7.92 -7.38 20.41
N PHE A 344 -8.38 -8.43 19.75
CA PHE A 344 -8.48 -8.50 18.30
C PHE A 344 -9.88 -8.87 17.78
N SER A 345 -10.66 -9.66 18.52
CA SER A 345 -12.05 -9.99 18.19
C SER A 345 -12.94 -9.98 19.44
N VAL A 346 -14.23 -9.74 19.22
CA VAL A 346 -15.28 -9.69 20.25
C VAL A 346 -16.45 -10.56 19.75
N ASP A 347 -17.10 -11.34 20.62
CA ASP A 347 -18.39 -11.96 20.33
C ASP A 347 -19.29 -12.10 21.57
N THR A 348 -20.59 -12.28 21.38
CA THR A 348 -21.54 -12.58 22.47
C THR A 348 -21.81 -14.08 22.51
N GLY A 349 -21.61 -14.71 23.68
CA GLY A 349 -21.81 -16.14 23.86
C GLY A 349 -23.29 -16.56 24.00
N PRO A 350 -23.58 -17.87 23.96
CA PRO A 350 -24.93 -18.40 24.23
C PRO A 350 -25.41 -18.08 25.65
N ASP A 351 -24.48 -17.97 26.60
CA ASP A 351 -24.73 -17.58 27.99
C ASP A 351 -25.03 -16.08 28.17
N GLY A 352 -24.91 -15.26 27.12
CA GLY A 352 -25.06 -13.81 27.18
C GLY A 352 -23.83 -13.07 27.73
N GLY A 353 -22.68 -13.73 27.83
CA GLY A 353 -21.39 -13.12 28.17
C GLY A 353 -20.72 -12.47 26.97
N ILE A 354 -19.81 -11.52 27.22
CA ILE A 354 -18.90 -10.99 26.19
C ILE A 354 -17.61 -11.81 26.20
N TYR A 355 -17.21 -12.29 25.03
CA TYR A 355 -15.98 -13.04 24.81
C TYR A 355 -14.99 -12.18 24.03
N ILE A 356 -13.72 -12.18 24.44
CA ILE A 356 -12.65 -11.36 23.87
C ILE A 356 -11.44 -12.22 23.52
N LEU A 357 -11.01 -12.15 22.27
CA LEU A 357 -9.80 -12.79 21.77
C LEU A 357 -8.59 -11.85 21.88
N ASP A 358 -7.50 -12.34 22.45
CA ASP A 358 -6.25 -11.63 22.73
C ASP A 358 -5.03 -12.42 22.20
N TRP A 359 -4.03 -11.70 21.68
CA TRP A 359 -2.70 -12.23 21.37
C TRP A 359 -1.67 -11.51 22.24
N HIS A 360 -1.24 -12.12 23.34
CA HIS A 360 -0.35 -11.45 24.28
C HIS A 360 1.08 -11.28 23.68
N ASP A 361 1.38 -10.15 23.04
CA ASP A 361 2.63 -9.85 22.31
C ASP A 361 3.13 -8.40 22.49
N GLN A 362 4.45 -8.24 22.66
CA GLN A 362 5.11 -6.96 22.96
C GLN A 362 5.27 -5.99 21.78
N ASN A 363 5.14 -6.49 20.54
CA ASN A 363 5.59 -5.78 19.34
C ASN A 363 4.49 -5.61 18.27
N ILE A 364 3.32 -5.23 18.76
CA ILE A 364 2.05 -4.99 18.06
C ILE A 364 2.18 -4.40 16.64
N CYS A 365 3.00 -3.37 16.44
CA CYS A 365 3.21 -2.71 15.14
C CYS A 365 4.61 -2.85 14.55
N GLY A 366 5.45 -3.69 15.15
CA GLY A 366 6.76 -4.03 14.59
C GLY A 366 6.67 -5.20 13.61
N ASN A 367 7.83 -5.79 13.30
CA ASN A 367 7.89 -6.98 12.45
C ASN A 367 8.00 -8.28 13.26
N GLU A 368 8.49 -8.24 14.49
CA GLU A 368 8.83 -9.43 15.27
C GLU A 368 7.61 -9.90 16.08
N ILE A 369 7.45 -11.21 16.25
CA ILE A 369 6.50 -11.81 17.19
C ILE A 369 7.34 -12.25 18.39
N LYS A 370 7.12 -11.66 19.57
CA LYS A 370 7.93 -11.96 20.77
C LYS A 370 7.45 -13.19 21.50
N PHE A 371 6.13 -13.37 21.56
CA PHE A 371 5.48 -14.49 22.24
C PHE A 371 4.62 -15.24 21.22
N ALA A 372 5.24 -16.14 20.46
CA ALA A 372 4.50 -17.10 19.62
C ALA A 372 3.67 -18.03 20.53
N ASN A 373 2.49 -18.47 20.05
CA ASN A 373 1.54 -19.30 20.81
C ASN A 373 0.94 -18.64 22.09
N SER A 374 0.68 -17.33 22.06
CA SER A 374 0.21 -16.50 23.20
C SER A 374 -1.29 -16.13 23.14
N ALA A 375 -2.10 -16.94 22.47
CA ALA A 375 -3.51 -16.63 22.25
C ALA A 375 -4.36 -16.96 23.47
N ARG A 376 -5.42 -16.18 23.69
CA ARG A 376 -6.40 -16.38 24.77
C ARG A 376 -7.78 -15.93 24.34
N VAL A 377 -8.82 -16.60 24.85
CA VAL A 377 -10.17 -16.05 24.86
C VAL A 377 -10.62 -15.85 26.30
N TYR A 378 -10.90 -14.61 26.67
CA TYR A 378 -11.48 -14.26 27.96
C TYR A 378 -13.00 -14.21 27.86
N ARG A 379 -13.70 -14.71 28.88
CA ARG A 379 -15.14 -14.57 29.11
C ARG A 379 -15.36 -13.51 30.18
N ILE A 380 -16.21 -12.53 29.88
CA ILE A 380 -16.60 -11.45 30.79
C ILE A 380 -18.09 -11.59 31.10
N MET A 381 -18.44 -11.68 32.39
CA MET A 381 -19.80 -12.03 32.83
C MET A 381 -20.12 -11.38 34.20
N PRO A 382 -21.37 -11.04 34.54
CA PRO A 382 -21.74 -10.71 35.92
C PRO A 382 -21.46 -11.87 36.88
N LYS A 383 -21.01 -11.55 38.10
CA LYS A 383 -20.53 -12.52 39.09
C LYS A 383 -21.58 -13.58 39.41
N GLY A 384 -21.17 -14.84 39.40
CA GLY A 384 -22.02 -15.99 39.76
C GLY A 384 -23.03 -16.43 38.69
N VAL A 385 -23.02 -15.84 37.49
CA VAL A 385 -23.85 -16.31 36.37
C VAL A 385 -23.18 -17.49 35.66
N LYS A 386 -23.79 -18.67 35.81
CA LYS A 386 -23.37 -19.90 35.10
C LYS A 386 -23.77 -19.88 33.63
N GLY A 387 -22.99 -20.56 32.80
CA GLY A 387 -23.32 -20.86 31.41
C GLY A 387 -24.50 -21.85 31.28
N PRO A 388 -25.06 -21.98 30.06
CA PRO A 388 -26.08 -22.99 29.77
C PRO A 388 -25.48 -24.39 29.84
N LYS A 389 -26.31 -25.38 30.17
CA LYS A 389 -25.95 -26.79 29.98
C LYS A 389 -25.85 -27.11 28.48
N PRO A 390 -25.04 -28.10 28.05
CA PRO A 390 -24.94 -28.51 26.65
C PRO A 390 -26.30 -28.70 25.96
N PHE A 391 -26.44 -28.10 24.78
CA PHE A 391 -27.66 -28.11 23.97
C PHE A 391 -27.33 -28.24 22.48
N ASP A 392 -28.35 -28.34 21.64
CA ASP A 392 -28.19 -28.46 20.19
C ASP A 392 -29.41 -27.87 19.48
N LEU A 393 -29.25 -26.70 18.86
CA LEU A 393 -30.38 -26.02 18.21
C LEU A 393 -30.86 -26.74 16.94
N GLU A 394 -30.03 -27.56 16.29
CA GLU A 394 -30.46 -28.32 15.12
C GLU A 394 -31.44 -29.45 15.45
N LYS A 395 -31.59 -29.80 16.75
CA LYS A 395 -32.59 -30.77 17.22
C LYS A 395 -33.96 -30.16 17.50
N LEU A 396 -34.08 -28.83 17.50
CA LEU A 396 -35.37 -28.16 17.68
C LEU A 396 -36.28 -28.33 16.45
N SER A 397 -37.59 -28.36 16.66
CA SER A 397 -38.56 -28.31 15.55
C SER A 397 -38.53 -26.96 14.83
N ASP A 398 -39.09 -26.92 13.62
CA ASP A 398 -39.17 -25.68 12.83
C ASP A 398 -39.95 -24.56 13.56
N ILE A 399 -40.94 -24.91 14.39
CA ILE A 399 -41.70 -23.95 15.20
C ILE A 399 -40.89 -23.44 16.37
N GLU A 400 -40.17 -24.30 17.08
CA GLU A 400 -39.29 -23.87 18.18
C GLU A 400 -38.17 -22.94 17.65
N LEU A 401 -37.60 -23.23 16.47
CA LEU A 401 -36.65 -22.33 15.81
C LEU A 401 -37.28 -20.98 15.41
N ALA A 402 -38.54 -20.97 14.97
CA ALA A 402 -39.26 -19.72 14.70
C ALA A 402 -39.49 -18.93 16.01
N GLU A 403 -39.82 -19.60 17.11
CA GLU A 403 -40.00 -19.00 18.44
C GLU A 403 -38.71 -18.38 18.99
N MET A 404 -37.55 -18.94 18.67
CA MET A 404 -36.25 -18.36 19.02
C MET A 404 -36.02 -16.96 18.45
N GLN A 405 -36.78 -16.51 17.43
CA GLN A 405 -36.70 -15.10 16.99
C GLN A 405 -37.19 -14.09 18.05
N ALA A 406 -37.92 -14.54 19.08
CA ALA A 406 -38.28 -13.73 20.25
C ALA A 406 -37.31 -13.86 21.44
N HIS A 407 -36.23 -14.65 21.32
CA HIS A 407 -35.26 -14.85 22.40
C HIS A 407 -34.59 -13.52 22.81
N SER A 408 -34.17 -13.41 24.08
CA SER A 408 -33.59 -12.18 24.62
C SER A 408 -32.12 -11.99 24.24
N ASN A 409 -31.32 -13.07 24.30
CA ASN A 409 -30.00 -13.15 23.68
C ASN A 409 -30.13 -13.40 22.16
N ASP A 410 -29.70 -12.43 21.34
CA ASP A 410 -29.73 -12.45 19.88
C ASP A 410 -28.81 -13.52 19.26
N TRP A 411 -27.88 -14.08 20.03
CA TRP A 411 -27.13 -15.27 19.63
C TRP A 411 -28.07 -16.41 19.18
N TYR A 412 -29.07 -16.75 20.00
CA TYR A 412 -30.05 -17.80 19.67
C TYR A 412 -30.90 -17.42 18.45
N VAL A 413 -31.20 -16.13 18.28
CA VAL A 413 -31.95 -15.60 17.15
C VAL A 413 -31.16 -15.79 15.85
N ARG A 414 -29.87 -15.42 15.83
CA ARG A 414 -29.00 -15.56 14.65
C ARG A 414 -28.78 -17.02 14.26
N GLN A 415 -28.43 -17.87 15.24
CA GLN A 415 -28.22 -19.30 15.00
C GLN A 415 -29.51 -19.99 14.51
N SER A 416 -30.65 -19.77 15.17
CA SER A 416 -31.92 -20.35 14.73
C SER A 416 -32.36 -19.86 13.35
N ARG A 417 -32.09 -18.60 12.99
CA ARG A 417 -32.38 -18.06 11.65
C ARG A 417 -31.52 -18.73 10.57
N ALA A 418 -30.23 -18.93 10.83
CA ALA A 418 -29.35 -19.67 9.93
C ALA A 418 -29.82 -21.12 9.73
N ILE A 419 -30.30 -21.79 10.79
CA ILE A 419 -30.87 -23.15 10.69
C ILE A 419 -32.20 -23.15 9.89
N LEU A 420 -33.09 -22.18 10.10
CA LEU A 420 -34.33 -22.04 9.33
C LEU A 420 -34.05 -21.83 7.83
N GLN A 421 -33.07 -20.99 7.50
CA GLN A 421 -32.59 -20.79 6.13
C GLN A 421 -31.98 -22.08 5.56
N HIS A 422 -31.12 -22.78 6.33
CA HIS A 422 -30.54 -24.06 5.91
C HIS A 422 -31.62 -25.12 5.62
N ARG A 423 -32.63 -25.26 6.50
CA ARG A 423 -33.77 -26.15 6.29
C ARG A 423 -34.63 -25.75 5.08
N THR A 424 -34.70 -24.46 4.76
CA THR A 424 -35.34 -23.95 3.53
C THR A 424 -34.58 -24.39 2.29
N ILE A 425 -33.26 -24.17 2.27
CA ILE A 425 -32.36 -24.57 1.17
C ILE A 425 -32.43 -26.08 0.91
N LEU A 426 -32.48 -26.89 1.97
CA LEU A 426 -32.61 -28.35 1.88
C LEU A 426 -34.03 -28.84 1.54
N GLY A 427 -35.02 -27.96 1.43
CA GLY A 427 -36.42 -28.33 1.20
C GLY A 427 -37.06 -29.11 2.37
N LYS A 428 -36.48 -29.03 3.58
CA LYS A 428 -36.91 -29.75 4.78
C LYS A 428 -37.85 -28.95 5.68
N LEU A 429 -37.93 -27.63 5.51
CA LEU A 429 -38.73 -26.73 6.34
C LEU A 429 -40.25 -26.88 6.08
N ASN A 430 -41.05 -27.01 7.15
CA ASN A 430 -42.50 -26.82 7.10
C ASN A 430 -42.86 -25.33 6.97
N LYS A 431 -42.71 -24.80 5.74
CA LYS A 431 -42.96 -23.39 5.41
C LYS A 431 -44.31 -22.88 5.92
N SER A 432 -45.40 -23.63 5.73
CA SER A 432 -46.75 -23.19 6.12
C SER A 432 -46.85 -22.89 7.62
N SER A 433 -46.34 -23.77 8.48
CA SER A 433 -46.44 -23.57 9.93
C SER A 433 -45.49 -22.48 10.41
N VAL A 434 -44.28 -22.42 9.83
CA VAL A 434 -43.25 -21.41 10.17
C VAL A 434 -43.69 -20.01 9.75
N HIS A 435 -44.17 -19.84 8.53
CA HIS A 435 -44.63 -18.55 8.00
C HIS A 435 -45.80 -18.01 8.82
N ALA A 436 -46.79 -18.84 9.16
CA ALA A 436 -47.89 -18.43 10.02
C ALA A 436 -47.41 -17.98 11.42
N LYS A 437 -46.46 -18.71 12.01
CA LYS A 437 -45.87 -18.35 13.31
C LYS A 437 -45.09 -17.03 13.23
N LEU A 438 -44.23 -16.87 12.24
CA LEU A 438 -43.39 -15.69 12.07
C LEU A 438 -44.21 -14.45 11.68
N GLN A 439 -45.25 -14.58 10.86
CA GLN A 439 -46.20 -13.49 10.59
C GLN A 439 -46.90 -13.05 11.88
N SER A 440 -47.41 -13.99 12.68
CA SER A 440 -47.96 -13.69 13.99
C SER A 440 -46.96 -13.01 14.93
N MET A 441 -45.67 -13.34 14.84
CA MET A 441 -44.63 -12.68 15.64
C MET A 441 -44.28 -11.29 15.12
N GLN A 442 -44.18 -11.11 13.80
CA GLN A 442 -43.92 -9.80 13.17
C GLN A 442 -44.98 -8.78 13.57
N SER A 443 -46.26 -9.16 13.55
CA SER A 443 -47.35 -8.21 13.85
C SER A 443 -47.59 -7.99 15.36
N ASN A 444 -47.26 -8.96 16.24
CA ASN A 444 -47.62 -8.92 17.66
C ASN A 444 -46.43 -8.83 18.64
N ALA A 445 -45.18 -8.81 18.18
CA ALA A 445 -44.03 -8.72 19.08
C ALA A 445 -43.95 -7.35 19.79
N LYS A 446 -43.53 -7.36 21.05
CA LYS A 446 -43.54 -6.17 21.94
C LYS A 446 -42.52 -5.09 21.60
N THR A 447 -41.50 -5.39 20.80
CA THR A 447 -40.42 -4.45 20.43
C THR A 447 -40.12 -4.54 18.95
N VAL A 448 -39.74 -3.41 18.34
CA VAL A 448 -39.45 -3.31 16.91
C VAL A 448 -38.34 -4.29 16.49
N GLY A 449 -37.29 -4.46 17.30
CA GLY A 449 -36.26 -5.46 17.06
C GLY A 449 -36.81 -6.89 16.96
N LYS A 450 -37.78 -7.28 17.79
CA LYS A 450 -38.42 -8.61 17.71
C LYS A 450 -39.37 -8.74 16.52
N GLN A 451 -40.04 -7.66 16.11
CA GLN A 451 -40.82 -7.63 14.87
C GLN A 451 -39.90 -7.80 13.63
N LEU A 452 -38.75 -7.11 13.63
CA LEU A 452 -37.70 -7.22 12.61
C LEU A 452 -37.09 -8.62 12.55
N ARG A 453 -36.75 -9.24 13.69
CA ARG A 453 -36.25 -10.63 13.74
C ARG A 453 -37.21 -11.61 13.09
N ALA A 454 -38.51 -11.45 13.29
CA ALA A 454 -39.54 -12.24 12.61
C ALA A 454 -39.65 -11.93 11.11
N LEU A 455 -39.57 -10.66 10.70
CA LEU A 455 -39.53 -10.24 9.27
C LEU A 455 -38.30 -10.81 8.53
N TRP A 456 -37.13 -10.77 9.15
CA TRP A 456 -35.90 -11.34 8.63
C TRP A 456 -35.98 -12.86 8.50
N ALA A 457 -36.55 -13.55 9.50
CA ALA A 457 -36.81 -14.98 9.42
C ALA A 457 -37.85 -15.33 8.34
N LEU A 458 -38.85 -14.48 8.09
CA LEU A 458 -39.76 -14.63 6.93
C LEU A 458 -38.99 -14.51 5.62
N HIS A 459 -38.08 -13.55 5.48
CA HIS A 459 -37.30 -13.39 4.26
C HIS A 459 -36.47 -14.64 3.94
N VAL A 460 -35.64 -15.11 4.86
CA VAL A 460 -34.73 -16.26 4.62
C VAL A 460 -35.44 -17.62 4.50
N THR A 461 -36.76 -17.65 4.69
CA THR A 461 -37.61 -18.85 4.50
C THR A 461 -38.59 -18.72 3.33
N ASP A 462 -38.43 -17.70 2.47
CA ASP A 462 -39.29 -17.34 1.34
C ASP A 462 -40.77 -17.03 1.72
N GLY A 463 -40.99 -16.41 2.89
CA GLY A 463 -42.31 -16.08 3.45
C GLY A 463 -42.83 -14.65 3.16
N ILE A 464 -42.02 -13.81 2.51
CA ILE A 464 -42.46 -12.49 2.02
C ILE A 464 -43.10 -12.67 0.64
N THR A 465 -44.35 -12.24 0.52
CA THR A 465 -45.15 -12.28 -0.71
C THR A 465 -45.45 -10.87 -1.18
N GLN A 466 -45.80 -10.65 -2.45
CA GLN A 466 -46.14 -9.30 -2.92
C GLN A 466 -47.32 -8.67 -2.14
N GLU A 467 -48.25 -9.49 -1.65
CA GLU A 467 -49.41 -9.02 -0.89
C GLU A 467 -49.01 -8.55 0.51
N ASN A 468 -48.32 -9.38 1.30
CA ASN A 468 -47.88 -8.97 2.65
C ASN A 468 -46.78 -7.89 2.60
N ALA A 469 -45.96 -7.85 1.55
CA ALA A 469 -44.98 -6.80 1.29
C ALA A 469 -45.61 -5.40 1.20
N LEU A 470 -46.79 -5.25 0.58
CA LEU A 470 -47.47 -3.96 0.53
C LEU A 470 -47.91 -3.49 1.93
N SER A 471 -48.45 -4.40 2.74
CA SER A 471 -48.81 -4.09 4.13
C SER A 471 -47.60 -3.70 4.98
N LEU A 472 -46.44 -4.35 4.77
CA LEU A 472 -45.20 -4.05 5.47
C LEU A 472 -44.59 -2.70 5.03
N LEU A 473 -44.83 -2.27 3.80
CA LEU A 473 -44.46 -0.93 3.30
C LEU A 473 -45.39 0.19 3.81
N ASP A 474 -46.57 -0.16 4.33
CA ASP A 474 -47.52 0.76 4.99
C ASP A 474 -47.49 0.67 6.53
N ASP A 475 -46.58 -0.12 7.11
CA ASP A 475 -46.38 -0.24 8.56
C ASP A 475 -46.03 1.12 9.19
N THR A 476 -46.50 1.40 10.40
CA THR A 476 -46.19 2.65 11.12
C THR A 476 -44.71 2.79 11.45
N GLU A 477 -43.99 1.69 11.68
CA GLU A 477 -42.60 1.73 12.11
C GLU A 477 -41.60 1.84 10.96
N GLN A 478 -40.78 2.88 11.04
CA GLN A 478 -39.82 3.25 9.99
C GLN A 478 -38.82 2.12 9.68
N TYR A 479 -38.40 1.34 10.67
CA TYR A 479 -37.44 0.25 10.44
C TYR A 479 -38.08 -0.95 9.75
N ILE A 480 -39.38 -1.22 9.96
CA ILE A 480 -40.13 -2.25 9.23
C ILE A 480 -40.24 -1.85 7.76
N ARG A 481 -40.65 -0.61 7.46
CA ARG A 481 -40.71 -0.09 6.08
C ARG A 481 -39.34 -0.10 5.41
N ALA A 482 -38.31 0.39 6.10
CA ALA A 482 -36.93 0.45 5.61
C ALA A 482 -36.38 -0.94 5.25
N TRP A 483 -36.43 -1.90 6.19
CA TRP A 483 -35.97 -3.27 5.89
C TRP A 483 -36.77 -3.93 4.79
N THR A 484 -38.10 -3.75 4.76
CA THR A 484 -38.93 -4.25 3.67
C THR A 484 -38.48 -3.71 2.30
N ILE A 485 -38.09 -2.43 2.22
CA ILE A 485 -37.52 -1.85 0.99
C ILE A 485 -36.23 -2.57 0.55
N GLN A 486 -35.29 -2.81 1.47
CA GLN A 486 -34.03 -3.50 1.14
C GLN A 486 -34.28 -4.94 0.68
N LEU A 487 -35.10 -5.70 1.42
CA LEU A 487 -35.39 -7.11 1.15
C LEU A 487 -36.14 -7.29 -0.19
N LEU A 488 -37.01 -6.37 -0.57
CA LEU A 488 -37.70 -6.38 -1.88
C LEU A 488 -36.81 -5.92 -3.04
N ALA A 489 -35.71 -5.21 -2.76
CA ALA A 489 -34.73 -4.78 -3.76
C ALA A 489 -33.60 -5.78 -3.95
N GLU A 490 -33.57 -6.85 -3.16
CA GLU A 490 -32.49 -7.85 -3.13
C GLU A 490 -32.27 -8.49 -4.51
N ASP A 491 -33.33 -8.98 -5.17
CA ASP A 491 -33.25 -9.62 -6.50
C ASP A 491 -32.98 -8.66 -7.68
N LYS A 492 -32.80 -7.34 -7.43
CA LYS A 492 -32.60 -6.29 -8.46
C LYS A 492 -33.75 -6.17 -9.50
N ASN A 493 -34.88 -6.83 -9.25
CA ASN A 493 -36.01 -6.99 -10.18
C ASN A 493 -37.37 -6.73 -9.50
N LEU A 494 -37.57 -5.51 -8.97
CA LEU A 494 -38.85 -5.14 -8.36
C LEU A 494 -40.00 -5.20 -9.36
N SER A 495 -41.14 -5.76 -8.95
CA SER A 495 -42.36 -5.78 -9.76
C SER A 495 -42.93 -4.37 -9.99
N GLY A 496 -43.72 -4.19 -11.07
CA GLY A 496 -44.32 -2.89 -11.39
C GLY A 496 -45.22 -2.31 -10.28
N VAL A 497 -45.84 -3.17 -9.48
CA VAL A 497 -46.65 -2.78 -8.31
C VAL A 497 -45.75 -2.22 -7.21
N LEU A 498 -44.69 -2.94 -6.83
CA LEU A 498 -43.76 -2.50 -5.78
C LEU A 498 -42.99 -1.23 -6.18
N ARG A 499 -42.57 -1.10 -7.44
CA ARG A 499 -41.95 0.14 -7.95
C ARG A 499 -42.90 1.33 -7.87
N SER A 500 -44.19 1.12 -8.14
CA SER A 500 -45.21 2.17 -8.01
C SER A 500 -45.39 2.58 -6.56
N LYS A 501 -45.40 1.61 -5.62
CA LYS A 501 -45.44 1.87 -4.18
C LYS A 501 -44.22 2.66 -3.70
N PHE A 502 -43.01 2.29 -4.13
CA PHE A 502 -41.79 3.05 -3.78
C PHE A 502 -41.84 4.50 -4.30
N ALA A 503 -42.39 4.71 -5.50
CA ALA A 503 -42.58 6.04 -6.07
C ALA A 503 -43.69 6.87 -5.39
N GLU A 504 -44.65 6.23 -4.72
CA GLU A 504 -45.64 6.87 -3.84
C GLU A 504 -45.00 7.28 -2.51
N MET A 505 -44.32 6.33 -1.83
CA MET A 505 -43.61 6.57 -0.57
C MET A 505 -42.60 7.71 -0.71
N ALA A 506 -41.80 7.71 -1.78
CA ALA A 506 -40.81 8.75 -2.06
C ALA A 506 -41.37 10.18 -2.08
N LYS A 507 -42.67 10.38 -2.35
CA LYS A 507 -43.32 11.71 -2.40
C LYS A 507 -43.78 12.22 -1.04
N SER A 508 -43.92 11.35 -0.03
CA SER A 508 -44.61 11.68 1.23
C SER A 508 -43.94 11.14 2.50
N GLU A 509 -42.91 10.30 2.37
CA GLU A 509 -42.21 9.68 3.49
C GLU A 509 -41.44 10.71 4.34
N LYS A 510 -41.79 10.75 5.63
CA LYS A 510 -41.27 11.69 6.62
C LYS A 510 -40.01 11.17 7.31
N SER A 511 -39.82 9.85 7.35
CA SER A 511 -38.63 9.24 7.95
C SER A 511 -37.41 9.38 7.02
N PRO A 512 -36.32 10.04 7.47
CA PRO A 512 -35.07 10.03 6.72
C PRO A 512 -34.46 8.62 6.65
N VAL A 513 -34.73 7.73 7.60
CA VAL A 513 -34.31 6.31 7.53
C VAL A 513 -34.96 5.62 6.33
N VAL A 514 -36.28 5.76 6.14
CA VAL A 514 -36.96 5.14 5.00
C VAL A 514 -36.55 5.80 3.68
N ARG A 515 -36.35 7.13 3.63
CA ARG A 515 -35.82 7.83 2.44
C ARG A 515 -34.42 7.36 2.05
N LEU A 516 -33.55 7.08 3.03
CA LEU A 516 -32.23 6.48 2.80
C LEU A 516 -32.35 5.08 2.18
N TYR A 517 -33.25 4.24 2.68
CA TYR A 517 -33.45 2.89 2.14
C TYR A 517 -34.03 2.92 0.71
N LEU A 518 -34.95 3.85 0.41
CA LEU A 518 -35.38 4.12 -0.97
C LEU A 518 -34.20 4.57 -1.86
N ALA A 519 -33.32 5.45 -1.35
CA ALA A 519 -32.13 5.91 -2.06
C ALA A 519 -31.07 4.80 -2.29
N SER A 520 -30.98 3.82 -1.38
CA SER A 520 -30.17 2.61 -1.56
C SER A 520 -30.80 1.67 -2.61
N ALA A 521 -32.10 1.37 -2.49
CA ALA A 521 -32.83 0.51 -3.42
C ALA A 521 -32.76 1.01 -4.88
N LEU A 522 -32.75 2.33 -5.09
CA LEU A 522 -32.51 2.92 -6.42
C LEU A 522 -31.27 2.35 -7.11
N GLN A 523 -30.17 2.10 -6.37
CA GLN A 523 -28.93 1.57 -6.96
C GLN A 523 -29.09 0.13 -7.47
N ARG A 524 -30.06 -0.63 -6.95
CA ARG A 524 -30.41 -2.00 -7.36
C ARG A 524 -31.46 -2.05 -8.47
N MET A 525 -32.01 -0.91 -8.91
CA MET A 525 -33.03 -0.84 -9.97
C MET A 525 -32.44 -0.55 -11.36
N PRO A 526 -33.08 -1.01 -12.46
CA PRO A 526 -32.80 -0.54 -13.83
C PRO A 526 -32.88 0.99 -13.96
N TYR A 527 -31.99 1.60 -14.75
CA TYR A 527 -31.81 3.06 -14.84
C TYR A 527 -33.10 3.81 -15.24
N ASP A 528 -33.83 3.31 -16.23
CA ASP A 528 -35.10 3.85 -16.71
C ASP A 528 -36.17 3.93 -15.60
N GLN A 529 -36.08 3.09 -14.58
CA GLN A 529 -37.07 2.94 -13.51
C GLN A 529 -36.75 3.80 -12.27
N ARG A 530 -35.57 4.42 -12.19
CA ARG A 530 -35.11 5.20 -11.03
C ARG A 530 -35.78 6.58 -10.91
N TRP A 531 -36.11 7.20 -12.04
CA TRP A 531 -36.37 8.64 -12.13
C TRP A 531 -37.45 9.16 -11.18
N ASN A 532 -38.64 8.57 -11.15
CA ASN A 532 -39.77 9.11 -10.37
C ASN A 532 -39.49 9.13 -8.86
N ILE A 533 -38.76 8.12 -8.36
CA ILE A 533 -38.32 8.02 -6.97
C ILE A 533 -37.21 9.05 -6.70
N LEU A 534 -36.20 9.12 -7.56
CA LEU A 534 -35.06 10.05 -7.43
C LEU A 534 -35.50 11.52 -7.49
N GLU A 535 -36.38 11.87 -8.42
CA GLU A 535 -37.00 13.20 -8.53
C GLU A 535 -37.76 13.58 -7.26
N SER A 536 -38.52 12.65 -6.67
CA SER A 536 -39.28 12.88 -5.43
C SER A 536 -38.36 13.06 -4.22
N LEU A 537 -37.40 12.16 -4.02
CA LEU A 537 -36.42 12.25 -2.93
C LEU A 537 -35.51 13.48 -3.06
N SER A 538 -35.25 13.98 -4.27
CA SER A 538 -34.47 15.21 -4.47
C SER A 538 -35.13 16.49 -3.91
N LYS A 539 -36.42 16.46 -3.52
CA LYS A 539 -37.16 17.65 -3.04
C LYS A 539 -37.05 17.92 -1.53
N TYR A 540 -36.55 16.98 -0.74
CA TYR A 540 -36.50 17.11 0.73
C TYR A 540 -35.36 18.04 1.15
N SER A 541 -35.66 19.33 1.31
CA SER A 541 -34.69 20.35 1.74
C SER A 541 -34.09 20.10 3.13
N GLU A 542 -34.76 19.30 3.97
CA GLU A 542 -34.26 18.82 5.26
C GLU A 542 -33.05 17.88 5.14
N ASP A 543 -32.95 17.11 4.05
CA ASP A 543 -31.86 16.14 3.84
C ASP A 543 -30.55 16.80 3.35
N LYS A 544 -30.51 18.12 3.14
CA LYS A 544 -29.36 18.83 2.54
C LYS A 544 -28.02 18.59 3.28
N GLU A 545 -28.05 18.51 4.61
CA GLU A 545 -26.89 18.23 5.46
C GLU A 545 -26.87 16.80 6.03
N ASP A 546 -27.76 15.92 5.55
CA ASP A 546 -27.76 14.53 5.99
C ASP A 546 -26.46 13.81 5.59
N ASN A 547 -26.03 12.87 6.44
CA ASN A 547 -24.75 12.18 6.26
C ASN A 547 -24.78 11.22 5.06
N ASN A 548 -25.94 10.64 4.73
CA ASN A 548 -26.05 9.56 3.76
C ASN A 548 -26.89 9.98 2.54
N ILE A 549 -28.11 10.50 2.73
CA ILE A 549 -29.12 10.66 1.65
C ILE A 549 -28.58 11.41 0.42
N PRO A 550 -27.98 12.63 0.52
CA PRO A 550 -27.47 13.34 -0.66
C PRO A 550 -26.39 12.58 -1.44
N ARG A 551 -25.62 11.73 -0.76
CA ARG A 551 -24.54 10.92 -1.36
C ARG A 551 -25.11 9.66 -2.01
N MET A 552 -26.07 9.01 -1.35
CA MET A 552 -26.78 7.85 -1.90
C MET A 552 -27.61 8.21 -3.14
N LEU A 553 -28.31 9.35 -3.11
CA LEU A 553 -29.03 9.87 -4.29
C LEU A 553 -28.07 10.26 -5.43
N TRP A 554 -26.86 10.73 -5.11
CA TRP A 554 -25.83 10.97 -6.13
C TRP A 554 -25.37 9.66 -6.78
N LEU A 555 -25.04 8.63 -5.99
CA LEU A 555 -24.64 7.31 -6.48
C LEU A 555 -25.74 6.65 -7.34
N ALA A 556 -27.01 6.86 -7.00
CA ALA A 556 -28.14 6.41 -7.80
C ALA A 556 -28.27 7.15 -9.14
N LEU A 557 -27.95 8.45 -9.18
CA LEU A 557 -28.09 9.34 -10.34
C LEU A 557 -26.91 9.26 -11.31
N GLU A 558 -25.68 9.21 -10.79
CA GLU A 558 -24.43 9.42 -11.53
C GLU A 558 -24.33 8.62 -12.85
N PRO A 559 -24.61 7.30 -12.88
CA PRO A 559 -24.50 6.51 -14.11
C PRO A 559 -25.43 7.00 -15.22
N MET A 560 -26.58 7.57 -14.87
CA MET A 560 -27.60 8.04 -15.81
C MET A 560 -27.32 9.44 -16.37
N VAL A 561 -26.40 10.21 -15.76
CA VAL A 561 -26.19 11.63 -16.09
C VAL A 561 -25.75 11.83 -17.54
N VAL A 562 -24.90 10.94 -18.07
CA VAL A 562 -24.36 11.07 -19.43
C VAL A 562 -25.33 10.53 -20.49
N GLU A 563 -26.14 9.53 -20.15
CA GLU A 563 -27.13 8.94 -21.06
C GLU A 563 -28.39 9.80 -21.19
N HIS A 564 -28.74 10.55 -20.13
CA HIS A 564 -29.95 11.38 -20.06
C HIS A 564 -29.65 12.83 -19.60
N PRO A 565 -28.79 13.58 -20.30
CA PRO A 565 -28.22 14.83 -19.80
C PRO A 565 -29.26 15.93 -19.53
N GLN A 566 -30.27 16.09 -20.40
CA GLN A 566 -31.34 17.08 -20.17
C GLN A 566 -32.19 16.72 -18.95
N LYS A 567 -32.52 15.44 -18.76
CA LYS A 567 -33.33 14.98 -17.62
C LYS A 567 -32.55 15.08 -16.31
N ALA A 568 -31.27 14.72 -16.32
CA ALA A 568 -30.38 14.91 -15.18
C ALA A 568 -30.24 16.39 -14.79
N LEU A 569 -30.08 17.30 -15.76
CA LEU A 569 -30.06 18.74 -15.50
C LEU A 569 -31.39 19.28 -14.96
N GLN A 570 -32.53 18.82 -15.49
CA GLN A 570 -33.85 19.22 -14.99
C GLN A 570 -34.08 18.75 -13.55
N LEU A 571 -33.65 17.52 -13.22
CA LEU A 571 -33.67 16.99 -11.86
C LEU A 571 -32.77 17.82 -10.94
N ALA A 572 -31.52 18.05 -11.34
CA ALA A 572 -30.57 18.85 -10.56
C ALA A 572 -31.05 20.28 -10.33
N ALA A 573 -31.50 21.00 -11.37
CA ALA A 573 -32.00 22.37 -11.28
C ALA A 573 -33.27 22.52 -10.43
N SER A 574 -34.06 21.44 -10.29
CA SER A 574 -35.26 21.42 -9.45
C SER A 574 -35.07 20.70 -8.10
N SER A 575 -33.87 20.20 -7.81
CA SER A 575 -33.49 19.54 -6.56
C SER A 575 -33.35 20.57 -5.44
N ALA A 576 -33.74 20.21 -4.22
CA ALA A 576 -33.46 20.98 -3.01
C ALA A 576 -32.07 20.67 -2.42
N LEU A 577 -31.34 19.69 -2.97
CA LEU A 577 -30.05 19.20 -2.48
C LEU A 577 -28.88 19.82 -3.28
N PRO A 578 -28.04 20.68 -2.67
CA PRO A 578 -26.94 21.36 -3.37
C PRO A 578 -25.91 20.42 -4.00
N ARG A 579 -25.65 19.26 -3.38
CA ARG A 579 -24.73 18.25 -3.94
C ARG A 579 -25.18 17.78 -5.32
N LEU A 580 -26.48 17.55 -5.55
CA LEU A 580 -26.98 17.16 -6.88
C LEU A 580 -26.88 18.31 -7.89
N GLN A 581 -27.09 19.56 -7.45
CA GLN A 581 -26.91 20.76 -8.28
C GLN A 581 -25.46 20.96 -8.73
N GLU A 582 -24.47 20.69 -7.88
CA GLU A 582 -23.04 20.80 -8.19
C GLU A 582 -22.52 19.60 -9.00
N PHE A 583 -22.88 18.38 -8.59
CA PHE A 583 -22.26 17.17 -9.09
C PHE A 583 -22.75 16.79 -10.50
N THR A 584 -24.02 17.04 -10.83
CA THR A 584 -24.56 16.76 -12.17
C THR A 584 -23.84 17.52 -13.30
N PRO A 585 -23.69 18.87 -13.30
CA PRO A 585 -22.94 19.57 -14.34
C PRO A 585 -21.46 19.18 -14.35
N ARG A 586 -20.84 18.95 -13.18
CA ARG A 586 -19.46 18.45 -13.08
C ARG A 586 -19.29 17.09 -13.78
N ARG A 587 -20.27 16.20 -13.64
CA ARG A 587 -20.29 14.88 -14.25
C ARG A 587 -20.51 14.92 -15.76
N LEU A 588 -21.34 15.86 -16.24
CA LEU A 588 -21.53 16.12 -17.67
C LEU A 588 -20.25 16.63 -18.33
N LEU A 589 -19.54 17.56 -17.68
CA LEU A 589 -18.23 18.04 -18.14
C LEU A 589 -17.15 16.95 -18.14
N GLY A 590 -17.31 15.91 -17.31
CA GLY A 590 -16.49 14.69 -17.35
C GLY A 590 -16.73 13.79 -18.58
N GLY A 591 -17.84 13.99 -19.30
CA GLY A 591 -18.20 13.26 -20.53
C GLY A 591 -18.40 11.75 -20.36
N GLN A 592 -18.44 11.01 -21.47
CA GLN A 592 -18.23 9.57 -21.43
C GLN A 592 -16.74 9.30 -21.16
N THR A 593 -16.38 9.09 -19.90
CA THR A 593 -15.21 8.25 -19.63
C THR A 593 -15.54 6.85 -20.13
N GLU A 594 -14.74 6.31 -21.03
CA GLU A 594 -14.71 4.85 -21.21
C GLU A 594 -14.50 4.24 -19.83
N HIS A 595 -15.48 3.50 -19.29
CA HIS A 595 -15.21 2.50 -18.28
C HIS A 595 -14.29 1.48 -18.95
N LYS A 596 -12.99 1.69 -18.79
CA LYS A 596 -11.96 0.71 -19.14
C LYS A 596 -12.02 -0.41 -18.12
N SER A 597 -13.08 -1.23 -18.19
CA SER A 597 -12.88 -2.64 -17.94
C SER A 597 -11.70 -3.08 -18.83
N ARG A 598 -10.82 -3.92 -18.28
CA ARG A 598 -9.68 -4.46 -19.04
C ARG A 598 -10.17 -5.52 -20.04
N LYS A 599 -11.11 -5.16 -20.91
CA LYS A 599 -11.50 -5.93 -22.09
C LYS A 599 -10.26 -6.18 -22.92
N SER A 600 -9.86 -7.44 -23.03
CA SER A 600 -8.77 -7.85 -23.90
C SER A 600 -9.18 -7.56 -25.36
N LYS A 601 -8.67 -6.46 -25.92
CA LYS A 601 -8.96 -6.13 -27.33
C LYS A 601 -8.42 -7.24 -28.21
N LYS A 602 -9.27 -7.82 -29.07
CA LYS A 602 -8.86 -8.81 -30.07
C LYS A 602 -7.60 -8.32 -30.81
N PRO A 603 -6.58 -9.16 -31.01
CA PRO A 603 -5.32 -8.76 -31.62
C PRO A 603 -5.51 -8.09 -32.99
N ASN A 604 -5.27 -6.78 -33.08
CA ASN A 604 -5.08 -6.14 -34.37
C ASN A 604 -3.64 -6.42 -34.82
N LEU A 605 -3.45 -7.58 -35.47
CA LEU A 605 -2.14 -8.07 -35.89
C LEU A 605 -1.39 -7.05 -36.77
N ALA A 606 -2.10 -6.26 -37.59
CA ALA A 606 -1.51 -5.21 -38.39
C ALA A 606 -0.95 -4.04 -37.55
N VAL A 607 -1.55 -3.74 -36.39
CA VAL A 607 -0.99 -2.77 -35.43
C VAL A 607 0.23 -3.36 -34.73
N TRP A 608 0.15 -4.60 -34.25
CA TRP A 608 1.27 -5.30 -33.62
C TRP A 608 2.49 -5.41 -34.55
N GLN A 609 2.25 -5.71 -35.83
CA GLN A 609 3.27 -5.74 -36.87
C GLN A 609 3.95 -4.37 -37.06
N LYS A 610 3.18 -3.27 -37.10
CA LYS A 610 3.74 -1.92 -37.17
C LYS A 610 4.55 -1.54 -35.93
N LEU A 611 4.13 -1.96 -34.73
CA LEU A 611 4.83 -1.65 -33.48
C LEU A 611 6.11 -2.49 -33.31
N ILE A 612 6.11 -3.76 -33.71
CA ILE A 612 7.32 -4.59 -33.64
C ILE A 612 8.36 -4.16 -34.69
N GLN A 613 7.93 -3.71 -35.87
CA GLN A 613 8.83 -3.14 -36.88
C GLN A 613 9.56 -1.86 -36.42
N LYS A 614 9.12 -1.18 -35.35
CA LYS A 614 9.92 -0.10 -34.74
C LYS A 614 11.16 -0.60 -33.98
N ALA A 615 11.17 -1.86 -33.53
CA ALA A 615 12.31 -2.52 -32.89
C ALA A 615 13.04 -3.46 -33.86
N ALA A 616 12.30 -4.17 -34.71
CA ALA A 616 12.78 -5.21 -35.62
C ALA A 616 12.27 -4.97 -37.06
N PRO A 617 12.79 -3.97 -37.80
CA PRO A 617 12.14 -3.42 -39.01
C PRO A 617 11.82 -4.41 -40.14
N LYS A 618 12.54 -5.52 -40.22
CA LYS A 618 12.38 -6.55 -41.25
C LYS A 618 11.77 -7.87 -40.74
N PHE A 619 11.43 -7.96 -39.44
CA PHE A 619 10.81 -9.13 -38.85
C PHE A 619 9.28 -9.02 -38.81
N THR A 620 8.60 -10.15 -38.91
CA THR A 620 7.15 -10.30 -38.74
C THR A 620 6.81 -10.96 -37.41
N ILE A 621 5.75 -10.50 -36.75
CA ILE A 621 5.16 -11.15 -35.57
C ILE A 621 3.80 -11.75 -35.95
N ASN A 622 3.59 -13.01 -35.60
CA ASN A 622 2.33 -13.71 -35.88
C ASN A 622 1.36 -13.66 -34.68
N SER A 623 1.88 -13.49 -33.46
CA SER A 623 1.11 -13.45 -32.22
C SER A 623 1.97 -13.01 -31.01
N SER A 624 1.30 -12.46 -30.00
CA SER A 624 1.79 -12.13 -28.66
C SER A 624 0.64 -12.44 -27.68
N GLY A 625 0.94 -12.81 -26.44
CA GLY A 625 -0.04 -13.21 -25.44
C GLY A 625 -0.66 -12.04 -24.68
N GLU A 626 -0.65 -12.13 -23.35
CA GLU A 626 -1.18 -11.09 -22.44
C GLU A 626 -0.68 -9.69 -22.85
N GLY A 627 -1.54 -8.68 -22.78
CA GLY A 627 -1.21 -7.29 -23.10
C GLY A 627 -0.76 -7.00 -24.54
N GLY A 628 -0.66 -8.01 -25.41
CA GLY A 628 -0.35 -7.87 -26.83
C GLY A 628 1.06 -7.35 -27.15
N VAL A 629 1.18 -6.58 -28.24
CA VAL A 629 2.40 -5.84 -28.58
C VAL A 629 2.20 -4.36 -28.26
N VAL A 630 3.09 -3.80 -27.42
CA VAL A 630 3.01 -2.41 -26.95
C VAL A 630 4.35 -1.72 -27.18
N ARG A 631 4.34 -0.52 -27.78
CA ARG A 631 5.55 0.33 -27.86
C ARG A 631 5.58 1.26 -26.65
N PHE A 632 6.74 1.31 -26.03
CA PHE A 632 7.16 2.29 -25.05
C PHE A 632 8.19 3.18 -25.75
N ASP A 633 7.92 4.48 -25.82
CA ASP A 633 8.87 5.42 -26.41
C ASP A 633 10.03 5.74 -25.44
N SER A 634 9.89 5.38 -24.15
CA SER A 634 11.00 5.13 -23.23
C SER A 634 10.66 4.01 -22.24
N PHE A 635 11.59 3.08 -22.06
CA PHE A 635 11.62 2.01 -21.07
C PHE A 635 13.09 1.69 -20.83
N ARG A 636 13.57 1.74 -19.57
CA ARG A 636 14.98 1.44 -19.26
C ARG A 636 15.96 2.25 -20.12
N ASN A 637 15.74 3.55 -20.23
CA ASN A 637 16.54 4.52 -21.02
C ASN A 637 16.58 4.30 -22.55
N LYS A 638 15.79 3.37 -23.11
CA LYS A 638 15.71 3.15 -24.57
C LYS A 638 14.25 3.00 -25.00
N THR A 639 13.96 3.15 -26.29
CA THR A 639 12.64 2.78 -26.82
C THR A 639 12.46 1.26 -26.77
N ALA A 640 11.31 0.75 -26.37
CA ALA A 640 11.07 -0.70 -26.25
C ALA A 640 9.74 -1.10 -26.88
N THR A 641 9.72 -2.12 -27.74
CA THR A 641 8.47 -2.81 -28.06
C THR A 641 8.37 -4.06 -27.20
N ARG A 642 7.32 -4.20 -26.39
CA ARG A 642 7.07 -5.36 -25.53
C ARG A 642 6.25 -6.43 -26.24
N THR A 643 6.57 -7.70 -26.01
CA THR A 643 5.77 -8.89 -26.28
C THR A 643 5.53 -9.67 -24.99
N HIS A 644 4.64 -10.65 -25.04
CA HIS A 644 4.49 -11.68 -24.02
C HIS A 644 4.33 -13.05 -24.69
N PRO A 645 4.86 -14.15 -24.13
CA PRO A 645 4.49 -15.50 -24.55
C PRO A 645 2.98 -15.73 -24.61
N ILE A 646 2.52 -16.62 -25.49
CA ILE A 646 1.08 -16.80 -25.77
C ILE A 646 0.39 -17.52 -24.61
N LYS A 647 1.01 -18.61 -24.13
CA LYS A 647 0.62 -19.40 -22.95
C LYS A 647 1.83 -20.21 -22.47
N ARG A 648 1.74 -20.87 -21.31
CA ARG A 648 2.85 -21.70 -20.77
C ARG A 648 3.40 -22.65 -21.85
N GLY A 649 4.73 -22.61 -22.04
CA GLY A 649 5.44 -23.38 -23.06
C GLY A 649 5.42 -22.81 -24.49
N VAL A 650 4.53 -21.85 -24.82
CA VAL A 650 4.35 -21.33 -26.19
C VAL A 650 4.88 -19.88 -26.31
N PRO A 651 6.01 -19.67 -27.02
CA PRO A 651 6.64 -18.35 -27.14
C PRO A 651 5.86 -17.35 -28.01
N ALA A 652 6.16 -16.06 -27.85
CA ALA A 652 5.94 -15.08 -28.91
C ALA A 652 7.12 -15.14 -29.89
N VAL A 653 6.85 -15.10 -31.19
CA VAL A 653 7.86 -15.38 -32.23
C VAL A 653 7.94 -14.25 -33.25
N LEU A 654 9.13 -13.70 -33.42
CA LEU A 654 9.49 -12.78 -34.51
C LEU A 654 10.20 -13.59 -35.60
N SER A 655 9.82 -13.47 -36.88
CA SER A 655 10.42 -14.24 -37.98
C SER A 655 10.87 -13.36 -39.14
N GLN A 656 11.96 -13.74 -39.82
CA GLN A 656 12.42 -13.10 -41.05
C GLN A 656 13.13 -14.11 -41.95
N LYS A 657 12.73 -14.18 -43.23
CA LYS A 657 13.51 -14.84 -44.28
C LYS A 657 14.49 -13.86 -44.92
N PHE A 658 15.75 -14.24 -45.08
CA PHE A 658 16.70 -13.51 -45.92
C PHE A 658 17.90 -14.36 -46.34
N LYS A 659 18.62 -13.91 -47.38
CA LYS A 659 19.83 -14.53 -47.90
C LYS A 659 21.08 -14.00 -47.17
N VAL A 660 21.92 -14.92 -46.68
CA VAL A 660 23.24 -14.58 -46.11
C VAL A 660 24.24 -14.52 -47.26
N PHE A 661 24.93 -13.40 -47.43
CA PHE A 661 25.83 -13.20 -48.58
C PHE A 661 27.20 -13.85 -48.35
N GLY A 662 27.73 -14.53 -49.37
CA GLY A 662 29.09 -15.10 -49.35
C GLY A 662 30.18 -14.04 -49.18
N GLY A 663 31.29 -14.41 -48.53
CA GLY A 663 32.46 -13.54 -48.37
C GLY A 663 32.31 -12.39 -47.36
N LYS A 664 31.22 -12.34 -46.57
CA LYS A 664 30.97 -11.30 -45.56
C LYS A 664 30.61 -11.94 -44.22
N LYS A 665 31.18 -11.43 -43.12
CA LYS A 665 30.75 -11.81 -41.77
C LYS A 665 29.35 -11.24 -41.54
N THR A 666 28.40 -12.08 -41.13
CA THR A 666 27.00 -11.71 -40.90
C THR A 666 26.62 -11.98 -39.46
N VAL A 667 26.24 -10.94 -38.72
CA VAL A 667 25.86 -11.03 -37.30
C VAL A 667 24.45 -10.52 -37.10
N LEU A 668 23.63 -11.31 -36.42
CA LEU A 668 22.35 -10.90 -35.85
C LEU A 668 22.60 -10.38 -34.44
N ARG A 669 22.13 -9.17 -34.15
CA ARG A 669 22.11 -8.56 -32.82
C ARG A 669 20.67 -8.33 -32.39
N ALA A 670 20.33 -8.73 -31.16
CA ALA A 670 19.06 -8.44 -30.51
C ALA A 670 19.32 -7.79 -29.15
N THR A 671 18.92 -6.53 -29.00
CA THR A 671 18.97 -5.80 -27.73
C THR A 671 17.61 -5.93 -27.05
N VAL A 672 17.56 -6.70 -25.97
CA VAL A 672 16.33 -7.11 -25.28
C VAL A 672 16.41 -6.88 -23.77
N SER A 673 15.26 -6.86 -23.09
CA SER A 673 15.16 -6.68 -21.65
C SER A 673 13.95 -7.44 -21.11
N HIS A 674 13.84 -7.50 -19.79
CA HIS A 674 12.89 -8.33 -19.04
C HIS A 674 11.99 -7.48 -18.13
N HIS A 675 11.00 -8.11 -17.48
CA HIS A 675 10.19 -7.44 -16.46
C HIS A 675 10.96 -7.31 -15.13
N PRO A 676 10.84 -6.22 -14.35
CA PRO A 676 11.52 -6.10 -13.05
C PRO A 676 11.29 -7.25 -12.07
N HIS A 677 10.20 -8.00 -12.24
CA HIS A 677 9.81 -9.16 -11.43
C HIS A 677 9.62 -10.44 -12.26
N GLY A 678 10.35 -10.58 -13.37
CA GLY A 678 10.27 -11.76 -14.24
C GLY A 678 11.51 -11.96 -15.09
N ASP A 679 11.78 -13.22 -15.43
CA ASP A 679 12.76 -13.64 -16.43
C ASP A 679 12.06 -14.13 -17.71
N TRP A 680 12.84 -14.45 -18.75
CA TRP A 680 12.43 -15.21 -19.93
C TRP A 680 13.67 -15.71 -20.69
N GLU A 681 13.52 -16.66 -21.63
CA GLU A 681 14.63 -17.14 -22.48
C GLU A 681 14.51 -16.59 -23.91
N LEU A 682 15.50 -15.84 -24.39
CA LEU A 682 15.63 -15.48 -25.80
C LEU A 682 16.20 -16.68 -26.57
N ARG A 683 15.40 -17.29 -27.44
CA ARG A 683 15.88 -18.35 -28.36
C ARG A 683 16.03 -17.82 -29.78
N VAL A 684 17.16 -18.13 -30.41
CA VAL A 684 17.39 -17.85 -31.84
C VAL A 684 17.36 -19.16 -32.61
N LYS A 685 16.42 -19.28 -33.54
CA LYS A 685 16.30 -20.43 -34.46
C LYS A 685 16.68 -20.05 -35.87
N VAL A 686 17.31 -20.98 -36.59
CA VAL A 686 17.54 -20.91 -38.03
C VAL A 686 16.94 -22.16 -38.67
N ASN A 687 16.03 -21.97 -39.62
CA ASN A 687 15.28 -23.05 -40.28
C ASN A 687 14.64 -24.04 -39.28
N GLY A 688 14.09 -23.50 -38.18
CA GLY A 688 13.44 -24.27 -37.09
C GLY A 688 14.38 -24.83 -36.01
N LYS A 689 15.70 -24.95 -36.27
CA LYS A 689 16.68 -25.45 -35.29
C LYS A 689 17.17 -24.31 -34.39
N ILE A 690 17.15 -24.51 -33.07
CA ILE A 690 17.75 -23.55 -32.11
C ILE A 690 19.27 -23.56 -32.30
N ILE A 691 19.84 -22.37 -32.51
CA ILE A 691 21.30 -22.17 -32.66
C ILE A 691 21.90 -21.33 -31.54
N SER A 692 21.07 -20.62 -30.78
CA SER A 692 21.50 -19.86 -29.60
C SER A 692 20.34 -19.67 -28.61
N LYS A 693 20.70 -19.53 -27.34
CA LYS A 693 19.81 -19.30 -26.19
C LYS A 693 20.49 -18.28 -25.28
N ALA A 694 19.72 -17.37 -24.70
CA ALA A 694 20.18 -16.50 -23.63
C ALA A 694 19.05 -16.29 -22.61
N GLU A 695 19.36 -16.42 -21.32
CA GLU A 695 18.46 -15.99 -20.25
C GLU A 695 18.41 -14.46 -20.22
N VAL A 696 17.21 -13.89 -20.11
CA VAL A 696 16.97 -12.44 -20.00
C VAL A 696 16.32 -12.19 -18.65
N SER A 697 17.12 -11.90 -17.64
CA SER A 697 16.70 -11.73 -16.24
C SER A 697 17.50 -10.61 -15.57
N SER A 698 17.12 -10.23 -14.35
CA SER A 698 17.89 -9.25 -13.56
C SER A 698 19.31 -9.70 -13.19
N LYS A 699 19.68 -10.95 -13.49
CA LYS A 699 21.03 -11.51 -13.28
C LYS A 699 21.90 -11.38 -14.53
N THR A 700 21.29 -11.45 -15.73
CA THR A 700 22.00 -11.43 -17.02
C THR A 700 21.92 -10.07 -17.72
N VAL A 701 20.98 -9.23 -17.33
CA VAL A 701 20.73 -7.90 -17.88
C VAL A 701 21.37 -6.86 -16.96
N ILE A 702 22.58 -6.40 -17.32
CA ILE A 702 23.44 -5.60 -16.43
C ILE A 702 23.20 -4.08 -16.61
N ASP A 703 23.13 -3.58 -17.85
CA ASP A 703 22.85 -2.16 -18.18
C ASP A 703 21.37 -1.93 -18.53
N GLU A 704 20.47 -2.61 -17.82
CA GLU A 704 19.02 -2.67 -18.08
C GLU A 704 18.65 -3.28 -19.47
N TRP A 705 19.62 -3.64 -20.32
CA TRP A 705 19.43 -4.26 -21.64
C TRP A 705 20.46 -5.35 -21.98
N LEU A 706 20.04 -6.61 -22.11
CA LEU A 706 20.88 -7.64 -22.69
C LEU A 706 21.04 -7.42 -24.21
N THR A 707 22.25 -7.21 -24.68
CA THR A 707 22.58 -7.25 -26.12
C THR A 707 23.13 -8.63 -26.47
N HIS A 708 22.31 -9.45 -27.15
CA HIS A 708 22.70 -10.79 -27.59
C HIS A 708 23.12 -10.79 -29.06
N GLU A 709 24.28 -11.38 -29.36
CA GLU A 709 24.79 -11.52 -30.74
C GLU A 709 24.92 -12.99 -31.16
N VAL A 710 24.52 -13.27 -32.41
CA VAL A 710 24.58 -14.60 -33.01
C VAL A 710 25.23 -14.50 -34.40
N ASP A 711 26.30 -15.25 -34.61
CA ASP A 711 26.98 -15.32 -35.90
C ASP A 711 26.18 -16.20 -36.89
N LEU A 712 25.75 -15.58 -37.99
CA LEU A 712 25.03 -16.23 -39.09
C LEU A 712 25.94 -16.53 -40.29
N THR A 713 27.23 -16.20 -40.22
CA THR A 713 28.24 -16.51 -41.25
C THR A 713 28.32 -18.00 -41.63
N PRO A 714 28.08 -18.99 -40.73
CA PRO A 714 27.99 -20.40 -41.12
C PRO A 714 26.90 -20.73 -42.16
N TYR A 715 25.95 -19.82 -42.38
CA TYR A 715 24.89 -19.94 -43.39
C TYR A 715 25.18 -19.15 -44.68
N ALA A 716 26.38 -18.59 -44.84
CA ALA A 716 26.76 -17.80 -46.01
C ALA A 716 26.52 -18.53 -47.34
N GLY A 717 25.95 -17.81 -48.31
CA GLY A 717 25.50 -18.35 -49.59
C GLY A 717 24.06 -18.87 -49.60
N LYS A 718 23.47 -19.17 -48.43
CA LYS A 718 22.14 -19.78 -48.30
C LYS A 718 21.05 -18.75 -47.96
N GLU A 719 19.81 -19.07 -48.33
CA GLU A 719 18.64 -18.41 -47.77
C GLU A 719 18.20 -19.12 -46.49
N ILE A 720 17.86 -18.35 -45.46
CA ILE A 720 17.48 -18.86 -44.14
C ILE A 720 16.24 -18.14 -43.60
N ASN A 721 15.43 -18.88 -42.85
CA ASN A 721 14.38 -18.34 -41.98
C ASN A 721 14.93 -18.22 -40.55
N VAL A 722 15.12 -16.99 -40.08
CA VAL A 722 15.54 -16.69 -38.72
C VAL A 722 14.29 -16.44 -37.86
N GLN A 723 14.22 -17.04 -36.68
CA GLN A 723 13.17 -16.78 -35.71
C GLN A 723 13.77 -16.39 -34.35
N LEU A 724 13.20 -15.38 -33.71
CA LEU A 724 13.51 -14.95 -32.35
C LEU A 724 12.30 -15.26 -31.47
N GLU A 725 12.50 -16.04 -30.42
CA GLU A 725 11.44 -16.45 -29.52
C GLU A 725 11.62 -15.78 -28.16
N ASN A 726 10.60 -15.06 -27.71
CA ASN A 726 10.41 -14.73 -26.29
C ASN A 726 9.73 -15.96 -25.67
N GLN A 727 10.57 -16.87 -25.14
CA GLN A 727 10.15 -18.14 -24.56
C GLN A 727 9.93 -18.00 -23.06
N PRO A 728 8.82 -18.53 -22.52
CA PRO A 728 8.56 -18.51 -21.09
C PRO A 728 9.49 -19.47 -20.31
N THR A 729 9.97 -19.04 -19.15
CA THR A 729 10.75 -19.81 -18.16
C THR A 729 9.86 -20.44 -17.09
N ASN A 730 9.15 -19.65 -16.28
CA ASN A 730 8.38 -20.09 -15.09
C ASN A 730 6.95 -19.53 -15.00
N TRP A 731 6.55 -18.68 -15.95
CA TRP A 731 5.29 -17.93 -16.05
C TRP A 731 5.11 -16.79 -15.03
N GLN A 732 6.19 -16.25 -14.47
CA GLN A 732 6.16 -15.06 -13.60
C GLN A 732 6.62 -13.82 -14.39
N SER A 733 5.66 -13.09 -14.97
CA SER A 733 5.92 -11.82 -15.68
C SER A 733 6.90 -11.90 -16.86
N GLU A 734 6.67 -12.82 -17.79
CA GLU A 734 7.53 -13.22 -18.94
C GLU A 734 7.67 -12.16 -20.08
N TRP A 735 7.52 -10.89 -19.75
CA TRP A 735 7.45 -9.79 -20.71
C TRP A 735 8.79 -9.56 -21.40
N GLY A 736 8.86 -9.89 -22.69
CA GLY A 736 10.02 -9.62 -23.53
C GLY A 736 9.99 -8.19 -24.08
N TYR A 737 10.93 -7.35 -23.67
CA TYR A 737 11.09 -5.99 -24.17
C TYR A 737 12.17 -5.97 -25.26
N TRP A 738 11.85 -5.48 -26.45
CA TRP A 738 12.73 -5.46 -27.62
C TRP A 738 13.09 -4.01 -27.98
N HIS A 739 14.36 -3.64 -27.87
CA HIS A 739 14.82 -2.30 -28.28
C HIS A 739 15.15 -2.25 -29.77
N GLU A 740 16.16 -3.03 -30.19
CA GLU A 740 16.65 -3.12 -31.57
C GLU A 740 16.93 -4.58 -31.91
N VAL A 741 16.47 -5.04 -33.07
CA VAL A 741 16.89 -6.28 -33.72
C VAL A 741 17.45 -5.95 -35.10
N LYS A 742 18.72 -6.28 -35.32
CA LYS A 742 19.48 -5.86 -36.49
C LYS A 742 20.36 -6.99 -37.02
N VAL A 743 20.41 -7.12 -38.34
CA VAL A 743 21.38 -7.99 -39.01
C VAL A 743 22.38 -7.11 -39.75
N SER A 744 23.65 -7.27 -39.41
CA SER A 744 24.77 -6.51 -39.98
C SER A 744 25.67 -7.44 -40.80
N THR A 745 26.07 -6.99 -42.00
CA THR A 745 27.03 -7.71 -42.85
C THR A 745 28.28 -6.86 -43.07
N MET A 746 29.46 -7.41 -42.79
CA MET A 746 30.75 -6.71 -42.93
C MET A 746 31.71 -7.48 -43.87
N PRO A 747 32.43 -6.81 -44.78
CA PRO A 747 33.49 -7.45 -45.56
C PRO A 747 34.68 -7.80 -44.66
N PHE A 748 35.34 -8.93 -44.93
CA PHE A 748 36.62 -9.27 -44.30
C PHE A 748 37.72 -8.35 -44.85
N VAL A 749 38.22 -7.40 -44.04
CA VAL A 749 39.40 -6.59 -44.39
C VAL A 749 40.40 -6.53 -43.23
N SER A 750 41.66 -6.70 -43.62
CA SER A 750 42.89 -6.77 -42.84
C SER A 750 43.07 -5.73 -41.71
N LEU A 751 43.70 -6.18 -40.62
CA LEU A 751 44.17 -5.36 -39.51
C LEU A 751 45.28 -4.38 -39.96
N LYS A 752 44.99 -3.08 -39.89
CA LYS A 752 46.03 -2.06 -39.69
C LYS A 752 45.82 -1.38 -38.34
N LYS A 753 46.84 -1.47 -37.48
CA LYS A 753 46.90 -0.79 -36.17
C LYS A 753 46.59 0.69 -36.34
N LYS A 754 45.47 1.15 -35.80
CA LYS A 754 45.33 2.51 -35.30
C LYS A 754 45.62 2.41 -33.79
N LEU A 755 46.64 3.13 -33.33
CA LEU A 755 46.98 3.17 -31.91
C LEU A 755 45.78 3.73 -31.14
N ILE A 756 45.23 2.91 -30.23
CA ILE A 756 44.27 3.38 -29.24
C ILE A 756 45.11 3.94 -28.10
N GLU A 757 45.03 5.26 -27.87
CA GLU A 757 45.66 5.85 -26.69
C GLU A 757 44.97 5.30 -25.43
N PRO A 758 45.74 4.91 -24.39
CA PRO A 758 45.15 4.38 -23.16
C PRO A 758 44.30 5.46 -22.49
N LYS A 759 43.05 5.10 -22.18
CA LYS A 759 42.14 6.01 -21.48
C LYS A 759 42.61 6.28 -20.06
N LYS A 760 42.41 7.51 -19.59
CA LYS A 760 42.60 7.91 -18.19
C LYS A 760 41.45 7.44 -17.33
N LYS A 761 41.73 6.72 -16.24
CA LYS A 761 40.73 6.11 -15.35
C LYS A 761 40.38 7.06 -14.19
N VAL A 762 39.12 7.45 -14.10
CA VAL A 762 38.57 8.26 -13.00
C VAL A 762 37.55 7.44 -12.23
N VAL A 763 37.72 7.34 -10.91
CA VAL A 763 36.82 6.56 -10.04
C VAL A 763 36.05 7.48 -9.10
N PHE A 764 34.72 7.39 -9.09
CA PHE A 764 33.84 8.18 -8.24
C PHE A 764 33.33 7.34 -7.06
N ILE A 765 33.66 7.77 -5.84
CA ILE A 765 33.23 7.17 -4.58
C ILE A 765 32.11 8.03 -4.00
N SER A 766 30.95 7.41 -3.75
CA SER A 766 29.75 8.08 -3.25
C SER A 766 29.52 7.72 -1.78
N GLY A 767 29.37 8.72 -0.91
CA GLY A 767 28.99 8.50 0.48
C GLY A 767 27.54 8.04 0.63
N LYS A 768 27.19 7.61 1.85
CA LYS A 768 25.77 7.50 2.24
C LYS A 768 25.08 8.85 2.01
N PRO A 769 23.77 8.87 1.67
CA PRO A 769 23.01 10.12 1.62
C PRO A 769 23.16 10.87 2.96
N SER A 770 22.92 12.18 3.00
CA SER A 770 22.99 12.93 4.27
C SER A 770 21.82 13.90 4.52
N HIS A 771 21.09 14.28 3.48
CA HIS A 771 20.03 15.28 3.54
C HIS A 771 18.72 14.80 2.89
N GLY A 772 17.75 15.71 2.79
CA GLY A 772 16.52 15.48 2.04
C GLY A 772 16.71 15.77 0.56
N ARG A 773 15.71 15.37 -0.24
CA ARG A 773 15.66 15.50 -1.70
C ARG A 773 16.22 16.83 -2.21
N MET A 774 16.98 16.76 -3.31
CA MET A 774 17.71 17.84 -3.99
C MET A 774 18.92 18.41 -3.22
N LYS A 775 19.25 17.88 -2.03
CA LYS A 775 20.37 18.36 -1.20
C LYS A 775 21.33 17.23 -0.84
N HIS A 776 22.64 17.46 -0.98
CA HIS A 776 23.70 16.46 -0.74
C HIS A 776 23.45 15.12 -1.48
N GLU A 777 23.05 15.22 -2.74
CA GLU A 777 22.81 14.09 -3.64
C GLU A 777 24.17 13.55 -4.13
N HIS A 778 24.85 12.80 -3.25
CA HIS A 778 26.23 12.36 -3.42
C HIS A 778 26.39 11.43 -4.63
N ARG A 779 25.53 10.40 -4.75
CA ARG A 779 25.60 9.44 -5.85
C ARG A 779 25.06 10.06 -7.13
N ALA A 780 23.91 10.73 -7.10
CA ALA A 780 23.33 11.36 -8.28
C ALA A 780 24.29 12.40 -8.90
N GLY A 781 24.92 13.24 -8.07
CA GLY A 781 25.93 14.22 -8.51
C GLY A 781 27.14 13.56 -9.19
N ASN A 782 27.67 12.50 -8.58
CA ASN A 782 28.74 11.69 -9.17
C ASN A 782 28.33 11.06 -10.51
N MET A 783 27.09 10.57 -10.64
CA MET A 783 26.55 10.00 -11.89
C MET A 783 26.46 11.04 -13.01
N ILE A 784 26.01 12.26 -12.72
CA ILE A 784 26.00 13.36 -13.70
C ILE A 784 27.42 13.68 -14.17
N LEU A 785 28.36 13.89 -13.23
CA LEU A 785 29.74 14.24 -13.56
C LEU A 785 30.44 13.14 -14.37
N ALA A 786 30.34 11.88 -13.95
CA ALA A 786 30.93 10.75 -14.64
C ALA A 786 30.33 10.56 -16.05
N LYS A 787 29.02 10.70 -16.20
CA LYS A 787 28.34 10.66 -17.50
C LYS A 787 28.89 11.75 -18.44
N ARG A 788 29.03 12.99 -17.96
CA ARG A 788 29.57 14.09 -18.78
C ARG A 788 31.04 13.93 -19.15
N LEU A 789 31.87 13.29 -18.31
CA LEU A 789 33.24 12.92 -18.69
C LEU A 789 33.25 11.87 -19.80
N ASN A 790 32.46 10.80 -19.67
CA ASN A 790 32.37 9.75 -20.68
C ASN A 790 31.78 10.22 -22.02
N GLU A 791 30.82 11.15 -21.99
CA GLU A 791 30.20 11.75 -23.17
C GLU A 791 31.05 12.85 -23.84
N SER A 792 32.11 13.33 -23.19
CA SER A 792 32.94 14.47 -23.67
C SER A 792 33.73 14.19 -24.96
N GLY A 793 33.90 12.92 -25.34
CA GLY A 793 34.72 12.50 -26.48
C GLY A 793 36.23 12.45 -26.21
N LEU A 794 36.66 12.70 -24.97
CA LEU A 794 38.06 12.62 -24.54
C LEU A 794 38.48 11.19 -24.20
N PRO A 795 39.79 10.86 -24.20
CA PRO A 795 40.29 9.53 -23.83
C PRO A 795 40.25 9.31 -22.31
N ILE A 796 39.03 9.26 -21.76
CA ILE A 796 38.75 9.09 -20.33
C ILE A 796 37.75 7.96 -20.11
N GLU A 797 37.81 7.37 -18.93
CA GLU A 797 36.88 6.36 -18.43
C GLU A 797 36.50 6.73 -16.99
N ALA A 798 35.30 7.29 -16.83
CA ALA A 798 34.75 7.67 -15.55
C ALA A 798 33.80 6.58 -15.02
N VAL A 799 34.13 5.98 -13.88
CA VAL A 799 33.40 4.88 -13.26
C VAL A 799 32.82 5.32 -11.91
N VAL A 800 31.50 5.23 -11.74
CA VAL A 800 30.86 5.40 -10.44
C VAL A 800 30.73 4.04 -9.77
N LEU A 801 31.31 3.88 -8.58
CA LEU A 801 31.26 2.61 -7.86
C LEU A 801 29.85 2.30 -7.40
N GLU A 802 29.45 1.02 -7.41
CA GLU A 802 28.13 0.57 -6.91
C GLU A 802 28.05 0.63 -5.38
N ASP A 803 29.16 0.32 -4.68
CA ASP A 803 29.25 0.42 -3.23
C ASP A 803 28.98 1.87 -2.75
N ILE A 804 28.21 1.98 -1.66
CA ILE A 804 27.96 3.24 -0.94
C ILE A 804 28.91 3.30 0.27
N GLY A 805 29.87 4.23 0.22
CA GLY A 805 31.01 4.28 1.13
C GLY A 805 32.32 3.92 0.43
N TYR A 806 33.38 3.66 1.20
CA TYR A 806 34.64 3.15 0.65
C TYR A 806 34.43 1.74 0.05
N PRO A 807 34.98 1.42 -1.13
CA PRO A 807 34.69 0.15 -1.81
C PRO A 807 35.17 -1.06 -1.00
N LYS A 808 34.39 -2.15 -1.03
CA LYS A 808 34.77 -3.41 -0.37
C LYS A 808 35.91 -4.13 -1.09
N ASN A 809 35.95 -4.01 -2.42
CA ASN A 809 37.05 -4.51 -3.25
C ASN A 809 37.97 -3.35 -3.61
N GLU A 810 39.02 -3.13 -2.82
CA GLU A 810 39.94 -2.01 -2.99
C GLU A 810 40.74 -2.06 -4.31
N SER A 811 40.86 -3.24 -4.95
CA SER A 811 41.55 -3.38 -6.25
C SER A 811 40.92 -2.55 -7.37
N ILE A 812 39.65 -2.15 -7.24
CA ILE A 812 38.99 -1.26 -8.22
C ILE A 812 39.61 0.15 -8.25
N LEU A 813 40.29 0.57 -7.19
CA LEU A 813 41.03 1.84 -7.11
C LEU A 813 42.43 1.75 -7.74
N GLU A 814 42.94 0.55 -8.01
CA GLU A 814 44.24 0.38 -8.67
C GLU A 814 44.21 0.91 -10.10
N GLY A 815 45.31 1.57 -10.50
CA GLY A 815 45.42 2.23 -11.80
C GLY A 815 44.49 3.43 -11.99
N ALA A 816 43.84 3.95 -10.95
CA ALA A 816 43.09 5.20 -11.05
C ALA A 816 44.04 6.39 -11.21
N ASP A 817 43.84 7.19 -12.24
CA ASP A 817 44.52 8.48 -12.45
C ASP A 817 43.91 9.59 -11.58
N THR A 818 42.62 9.48 -11.23
CA THR A 818 41.98 10.33 -10.22
C THR A 818 40.86 9.60 -9.49
N ILE A 819 40.71 9.90 -8.20
CA ILE A 819 39.58 9.49 -7.38
C ILE A 819 38.77 10.72 -6.98
N VAL A 820 37.47 10.72 -7.29
CA VAL A 820 36.52 11.76 -6.92
C VAL A 820 35.69 11.27 -5.73
N ILE A 821 35.62 12.06 -4.67
CA ILE A 821 34.92 11.72 -3.43
C ILE A 821 33.85 12.78 -3.16
N PHE A 822 32.61 12.31 -3.06
CA PHE A 822 31.47 13.13 -2.65
C PHE A 822 30.74 12.37 -1.54
N CYS A 823 30.85 12.84 -0.30
CA CYS A 823 30.36 12.12 0.87
C CYS A 823 30.14 13.04 2.08
N THR A 824 29.71 12.46 3.21
CA THR A 824 29.62 13.15 4.50
C THR A 824 31.01 13.42 5.08
N GLY A 825 31.18 14.55 5.76
CA GLY A 825 32.47 15.03 6.26
C GLY A 825 32.82 14.70 7.72
N HIS A 826 33.96 15.23 8.15
CA HIS A 826 34.46 15.21 9.52
C HIS A 826 34.52 13.78 10.09
N GLY A 827 34.02 13.52 11.30
CA GLY A 827 34.04 12.19 11.92
C GLY A 827 33.34 11.08 11.13
N ASN A 828 32.41 11.43 10.23
CA ASN A 828 31.71 10.48 9.36
C ASN A 828 32.34 10.35 7.96
N HIS A 829 33.51 10.96 7.72
CA HIS A 829 34.19 10.89 6.43
C HIS A 829 34.62 9.45 6.09
N LEU A 830 34.29 9.00 4.88
CA LEU A 830 34.46 7.59 4.48
C LEU A 830 35.92 7.12 4.45
N LEU A 831 36.88 8.06 4.40
CA LEU A 831 38.32 7.76 4.47
C LEU A 831 38.86 7.63 5.90
N ASN A 832 38.14 8.04 6.94
CA ASN A 832 38.66 7.97 8.33
C ASN A 832 39.17 6.57 8.73
N PRO A 833 38.47 5.45 8.45
CA PRO A 833 38.99 4.10 8.74
C PRO A 833 40.01 3.59 7.71
N LYS A 834 40.37 4.39 6.69
CA LYS A 834 41.11 3.99 5.48
C LYS A 834 42.19 4.99 5.04
N LEU A 835 42.66 5.83 5.98
CA LEU A 835 43.61 6.90 5.68
C LEU A 835 44.95 6.37 5.16
N ASN A 836 45.45 5.24 5.67
CA ASN A 836 46.76 4.70 5.30
C ASN A 836 46.72 4.04 3.90
N GLU A 837 45.66 3.28 3.62
CA GLU A 837 45.43 2.64 2.33
C GLU A 837 45.21 3.69 1.23
N PHE A 838 44.46 4.75 1.52
CA PHE A 838 44.26 5.86 0.58
C PHE A 838 45.54 6.70 0.40
N ASP A 839 46.33 6.93 1.45
CA ASP A 839 47.63 7.60 1.36
C ASP A 839 48.60 6.85 0.43
N ALA A 840 48.55 5.52 0.44
CA ALA A 840 49.35 4.68 -0.45
C ALA A 840 48.97 4.82 -1.94
N LEU A 841 47.73 5.25 -2.25
CA LEU A 841 47.32 5.63 -3.61
C LEU A 841 47.81 7.04 -3.95
N MET A 842 47.67 7.99 -3.03
CA MET A 842 48.12 9.38 -3.24
C MET A 842 49.63 9.48 -3.48
N LYS A 843 50.42 8.68 -2.76
CA LYS A 843 51.88 8.52 -2.95
C LYS A 843 52.30 7.86 -4.27
N LYS A 844 51.39 7.18 -4.98
CA LYS A 844 51.62 6.69 -6.35
C LYS A 844 51.32 7.75 -7.42
N GLY A 845 50.98 8.99 -7.01
CA GLY A 845 50.66 10.09 -7.91
C GLY A 845 49.19 10.17 -8.34
N THR A 846 48.31 9.26 -7.87
CA THR A 846 46.86 9.30 -8.18
C THR A 846 46.26 10.64 -7.73
N GLY A 847 45.52 11.30 -8.63
CA GLY A 847 44.84 12.55 -8.33
C GLY A 847 43.64 12.38 -7.38
N VAL A 848 43.24 13.46 -6.71
CA VAL A 848 42.06 13.44 -5.83
C VAL A 848 41.20 14.69 -5.99
N VAL A 849 39.89 14.50 -5.98
CA VAL A 849 38.90 15.57 -5.94
C VAL A 849 37.95 15.34 -4.77
N MET A 850 37.77 16.34 -3.91
CA MET A 850 36.85 16.28 -2.77
C MET A 850 35.76 17.35 -2.92
N ILE A 851 34.50 16.90 -2.89
CA ILE A 851 33.30 17.73 -3.15
C ILE A 851 32.51 17.96 -1.86
N HIS A 852 32.19 19.22 -1.59
CA HIS A 852 31.34 19.70 -0.51
C HIS A 852 31.79 19.17 0.87
N TRP A 853 30.95 18.40 1.56
CA TRP A 853 31.25 17.74 2.84
C TRP A 853 32.48 16.83 2.81
N ALA A 854 32.88 16.29 1.66
CA ALA A 854 34.13 15.55 1.55
C ALA A 854 35.39 16.43 1.78
N THR A 855 35.25 17.77 1.80
CA THR A 855 36.37 18.67 2.14
C THR A 855 36.57 18.85 3.66
N GLU A 856 35.66 18.35 4.51
CA GLU A 856 35.78 18.45 5.97
C GLU A 856 36.55 17.26 6.56
N ALA A 857 37.59 17.55 7.34
CA ALA A 857 38.37 16.56 8.09
C ALA A 857 38.40 16.89 9.58
N VAL A 858 38.66 15.86 10.40
CA VAL A 858 38.98 16.06 11.82
C VAL A 858 40.43 16.52 11.92
N SER A 859 40.69 17.59 12.67
CA SER A 859 42.04 18.13 12.89
C SER A 859 42.97 17.11 13.57
N GLY A 860 44.27 17.18 13.25
CA GLY A 860 45.23 16.10 13.48
C GLY A 860 45.35 15.20 12.26
N ALA A 861 45.67 13.91 12.45
CA ALA A 861 46.09 13.01 11.37
C ALA A 861 45.19 12.99 10.09
N PRO A 862 43.84 13.06 10.17
CA PRO A 862 43.00 13.18 8.96
C PRO A 862 43.18 14.53 8.24
N GLY A 863 43.20 15.64 8.98
CA GLY A 863 43.49 16.98 8.44
C GLY A 863 44.88 17.10 7.85
N ASP A 864 45.90 16.53 8.51
CA ASP A 864 47.29 16.49 8.01
C ASP A 864 47.37 15.74 6.68
N LYS A 865 46.61 14.65 6.53
CA LYS A 865 46.47 13.92 5.26
C LYS A 865 45.78 14.76 4.19
N PHE A 866 44.73 15.51 4.52
CA PHE A 866 44.04 16.35 3.53
C PHE A 866 44.92 17.53 3.06
N LEU A 867 45.74 18.10 3.96
CA LEU A 867 46.80 19.05 3.60
C LEU A 867 47.81 18.42 2.64
N GLN A 868 48.26 17.19 2.90
CA GLN A 868 49.18 16.46 2.01
C GLN A 868 48.55 16.10 0.66
N TRP A 869 47.25 15.79 0.61
CA TRP A 869 46.59 15.28 -0.59
C TRP A 869 46.04 16.38 -1.51
N MET A 870 45.45 17.43 -0.94
CA MET A 870 44.82 18.54 -1.67
C MET A 870 45.14 19.94 -1.14
N GLY A 871 46.12 20.11 -0.25
CA GLY A 871 46.65 21.43 0.14
C GLY A 871 45.78 22.25 1.08
N GLY A 872 44.62 21.74 1.50
CA GLY A 872 43.68 22.42 2.39
C GLY A 872 42.48 21.56 2.80
N PHE A 873 41.75 21.97 3.83
CA PHE A 873 40.52 21.32 4.31
C PHE A 873 39.64 22.25 5.16
N CYS A 874 38.39 21.88 5.38
CA CYS A 874 37.47 22.54 6.29
C CYS A 874 37.65 22.01 7.72
N ASP A 875 38.20 22.83 8.61
CA ASP A 875 38.34 22.57 10.05
C ASP A 875 37.15 23.22 10.76
N LEU A 876 36.29 22.45 11.41
CA LEU A 876 34.96 22.93 11.80
C LEU A 876 34.94 24.05 12.84
N ASN A 877 36.03 24.26 13.59
CA ASN A 877 36.14 25.38 14.55
C ASN A 877 36.84 26.61 13.97
N TRP A 878 37.35 26.49 12.74
CA TRP A 878 38.10 27.53 12.01
C TRP A 878 37.34 28.05 10.80
N SER A 879 36.72 27.14 10.05
CA SER A 879 36.01 27.36 8.80
C SER A 879 34.50 27.52 9.02
N VAL A 880 33.82 28.11 8.03
CA VAL A 880 32.37 28.38 8.09
C VAL A 880 31.64 27.91 6.83
N ASN A 881 30.36 27.54 6.98
CA ASN A 881 29.50 27.02 5.91
C ASN A 881 28.22 27.85 5.62
N PRO A 882 28.30 29.16 5.34
CA PRO A 882 27.10 29.93 4.99
C PRO A 882 26.59 29.57 3.58
N HIS A 883 25.29 29.76 3.36
CA HIS A 883 24.75 29.92 2.00
C HIS A 883 25.01 31.35 1.52
N TRP A 884 25.60 31.50 0.35
CA TRP A 884 25.81 32.80 -0.29
C TRP A 884 26.09 32.67 -1.79
N LYS A 885 26.04 33.80 -2.48
CA LYS A 885 26.15 33.90 -3.92
C LYS A 885 27.44 34.65 -4.34
N PRO A 886 28.60 33.97 -4.40
CA PRO A 886 29.87 34.55 -4.85
C PRO A 886 29.85 34.92 -6.34
N ASN A 887 30.73 35.84 -6.74
CA ASN A 887 30.90 36.32 -8.11
C ASN A 887 32.27 35.89 -8.65
N PHE A 888 32.40 34.64 -9.10
CA PHE A 888 33.68 34.11 -9.52
C PHE A 888 34.16 34.70 -10.84
N LYS A 889 35.40 35.16 -10.84
CA LYS A 889 36.08 35.79 -11.98
C LYS A 889 37.22 34.90 -12.49
N PRO A 890 37.52 34.92 -13.81
CA PRO A 890 38.56 34.10 -14.40
C PRO A 890 39.92 34.17 -13.71
N ARG A 891 40.55 33.02 -13.52
CA ARG A 891 41.94 32.88 -13.03
C ARG A 891 42.83 32.29 -14.11
N LYS A 892 44.12 32.62 -14.08
CA LYS A 892 45.13 32.04 -14.98
C LYS A 892 45.49 30.61 -14.55
N HIS A 893 44.60 29.66 -14.80
CA HIS A 893 44.81 28.24 -14.53
C HIS A 893 44.06 27.37 -15.53
N ALA A 894 44.55 26.17 -15.84
CA ALA A 894 43.94 25.27 -16.84
C ALA A 894 42.48 24.91 -16.52
N ILE A 895 42.12 24.85 -15.23
CA ILE A 895 40.75 24.58 -14.76
C ILE A 895 39.74 25.66 -15.22
N TRP A 896 40.20 26.89 -15.48
CA TRP A 896 39.36 27.98 -15.98
C TRP A 896 39.18 27.98 -17.51
N ASN A 897 39.78 27.03 -18.25
CA ASN A 897 39.63 26.97 -19.70
C ASN A 897 38.15 26.85 -20.11
N GLY A 898 37.66 27.83 -20.87
CA GLY A 898 36.28 27.91 -21.35
C GLY A 898 35.20 28.10 -20.28
N VAL A 899 35.59 28.40 -19.03
CA VAL A 899 34.67 28.80 -17.95
C VAL A 899 34.48 30.31 -18.03
N GLN A 900 33.23 30.76 -18.06
CA GLN A 900 32.85 32.17 -18.01
C GLN A 900 32.65 32.63 -16.56
N PRO A 901 32.68 33.95 -16.27
CA PRO A 901 32.29 34.45 -14.95
C PRO A 901 30.90 33.93 -14.56
N PHE A 902 30.75 33.42 -13.35
CA PHE A 902 29.50 32.77 -12.91
C PHE A 902 29.23 33.00 -11.42
N SER A 903 27.97 32.81 -11.03
CA SER A 903 27.49 33.11 -9.70
C SER A 903 26.30 32.23 -9.34
N VAL A 904 26.53 31.25 -8.47
CA VAL A 904 25.55 30.24 -8.03
C VAL A 904 25.41 30.32 -6.52
N ASP A 905 24.16 30.35 -6.04
CA ASP A 905 23.83 30.31 -4.62
C ASP A 905 23.89 28.85 -4.13
N ASP A 906 24.83 28.59 -3.22
CA ASP A 906 25.17 27.26 -2.70
C ASP A 906 25.75 27.43 -1.28
N GLU A 907 25.95 26.34 -0.54
CA GLU A 907 26.60 26.41 0.77
C GLU A 907 28.13 26.37 0.55
N TRP A 908 28.73 27.53 0.27
CA TRP A 908 30.15 27.67 -0.05
C TRP A 908 31.02 27.90 1.18
N TYR A 909 32.01 27.03 1.41
CA TYR A 909 32.76 27.02 2.67
C TYR A 909 34.02 27.85 2.54
N TYR A 910 34.33 28.63 3.57
CA TYR A 910 35.51 29.48 3.56
C TYR A 910 36.19 29.57 4.93
N HIS A 911 37.30 30.33 4.95
CA HIS A 911 38.25 30.37 6.05
C HIS A 911 38.80 28.96 6.32
N MET A 912 39.28 28.31 5.27
CA MET A 912 39.78 26.94 5.28
C MET A 912 41.16 26.86 5.94
N ARG A 913 41.55 25.67 6.38
CA ARG A 913 42.97 25.35 6.62
C ARG A 913 43.64 25.14 5.28
N PHE A 914 44.88 25.61 5.15
CA PHE A 914 45.72 25.44 3.99
C PHE A 914 47.16 25.20 4.45
N ILE A 915 47.99 24.60 3.59
CA ILE A 915 49.44 24.51 3.83
C ILE A 915 50.04 25.90 4.07
N GLU A 916 50.96 26.02 5.01
CA GLU A 916 51.43 27.33 5.50
C GLU A 916 52.27 28.08 4.46
N ASP A 917 53.18 27.38 3.78
CA ASP A 917 54.10 27.94 2.78
C ASP A 917 53.45 28.22 1.41
N ARG A 918 52.26 27.66 1.17
CA ARG A 918 51.49 27.74 -0.10
C ARG A 918 52.20 27.15 -1.32
N THR A 919 53.28 26.38 -1.15
CA THR A 919 54.00 25.75 -2.26
C THR A 919 53.07 24.81 -3.04
N GLY A 920 52.88 25.05 -4.34
CA GLY A 920 51.97 24.24 -5.19
C GLY A 920 50.48 24.53 -5.01
N PHE A 921 50.07 25.44 -4.11
CA PHE A 921 48.68 25.83 -3.91
C PHE A 921 48.24 26.92 -4.89
N THR A 922 47.13 26.72 -5.60
CA THR A 922 46.52 27.72 -6.49
C THR A 922 45.03 27.92 -6.17
N PRO A 923 44.58 29.13 -5.77
CA PRO A 923 43.16 29.41 -5.58
C PRO A 923 42.43 29.50 -6.94
N ILE A 924 41.35 28.74 -7.09
CA ILE A 924 40.59 28.62 -8.36
C ILE A 924 39.27 29.37 -8.28
N LEU A 925 38.50 29.17 -7.22
CA LEU A 925 37.27 29.90 -6.93
C LEU A 925 37.49 30.76 -5.69
N THR A 926 37.31 32.07 -5.84
CA THR A 926 37.65 33.06 -4.82
C THR A 926 36.83 34.32 -4.99
N ASP A 927 36.25 34.79 -3.88
CA ASP A 927 35.55 36.07 -3.78
C ASP A 927 35.63 36.59 -2.33
N VAL A 928 35.16 37.81 -2.07
CA VAL A 928 35.02 38.35 -0.71
C VAL A 928 33.60 38.08 -0.22
N PRO A 929 33.38 37.27 0.83
CA PRO A 929 32.05 37.03 1.36
C PRO A 929 31.51 38.30 2.02
N PRO A 930 30.22 38.64 1.86
CA PRO A 930 29.63 39.77 2.56
C PRO A 930 29.50 39.47 4.06
N MET A 931 29.59 40.50 4.90
CA MET A 931 29.54 40.37 6.38
C MET A 931 28.30 39.63 6.90
N ASP A 932 27.23 39.62 6.13
CA ASP A 932 25.96 39.04 6.50
C ASP A 932 25.96 37.48 6.43
N THR A 933 26.96 36.90 5.78
CA THR A 933 27.27 35.45 5.84
C THR A 933 27.68 34.99 7.25
N LEU A 934 28.14 35.89 8.11
CA LEU A 934 28.52 35.63 9.51
C LEU A 934 27.44 36.06 10.52
N LYS A 935 26.16 36.14 10.11
CA LYS A 935 25.01 36.43 11.01
C LYS A 935 24.84 35.41 12.15
N ARG A 936 25.29 34.16 11.99
CA ARG A 936 25.21 33.13 13.04
C ARG A 936 26.21 33.42 14.17
N PRO A 937 25.92 33.11 15.46
CA PRO A 937 26.88 33.22 16.56
C PRO A 937 28.13 32.35 16.36
N ASP A 938 29.17 32.59 17.15
CA ASP A 938 30.40 31.80 17.11
C ASP A 938 30.16 30.35 17.57
N GLY A 939 30.83 29.43 16.88
CA GLY A 939 30.58 28.00 17.01
C GLY A 939 30.97 27.21 15.76
N MET A 940 30.80 25.89 15.88
CA MET A 940 31.20 24.92 14.87
C MET A 940 30.49 25.17 13.52
N ARG A 941 31.26 25.40 12.45
CA ARG A 941 30.84 25.83 11.10
C ARG A 941 30.13 27.19 11.00
N SER A 942 29.91 27.92 12.11
CA SER A 942 29.09 29.13 12.11
C SER A 942 29.89 30.44 12.16
N GLY A 943 30.94 30.49 12.98
CA GLY A 943 31.77 31.69 13.14
C GLY A 943 32.82 31.54 14.25
N ASN A 944 33.84 32.39 14.20
CA ASN A 944 34.84 32.58 15.25
C ASN A 944 35.49 33.98 15.09
N PRO A 945 36.27 34.47 16.07
CA PRO A 945 36.87 35.81 15.99
C PRO A 945 37.83 36.00 14.81
N ALA A 946 38.54 34.94 14.36
CA ALA A 946 39.48 35.03 13.25
C ALA A 946 38.74 35.21 11.91
N VAL A 947 37.73 34.38 11.61
CA VAL A 947 36.94 34.51 10.39
C VAL A 947 36.15 35.82 10.36
N ARG A 948 35.61 36.27 11.50
CA ARG A 948 34.96 37.59 11.58
C ARG A 948 35.90 38.73 11.25
N LYS A 949 37.13 38.69 11.79
CA LYS A 949 38.16 39.68 11.49
C LYS A 949 38.53 39.65 10.01
N ALA A 950 38.75 38.46 9.44
CA ALA A 950 39.09 38.30 8.02
C ALA A 950 38.01 38.88 7.10
N VAL A 951 36.73 38.56 7.35
CA VAL A 951 35.62 39.08 6.53
C VAL A 951 35.41 40.58 6.75
N ALA A 952 35.55 41.09 7.98
CA ALA A 952 35.47 42.53 8.27
C ALA A 952 36.60 43.34 7.62
N ASN A 953 37.78 42.74 7.47
CA ASN A 953 38.92 43.29 6.73
C ASN A 953 38.74 43.23 5.19
N GLY A 954 37.69 42.57 4.69
CA GLY A 954 37.49 42.34 3.25
C GLY A 954 38.44 41.30 2.64
N GLU A 955 39.00 40.39 3.46
CA GLU A 955 39.97 39.40 2.99
C GLU A 955 39.32 38.38 2.04
N SER A 956 39.90 38.24 0.85
CA SER A 956 39.45 37.29 -0.17
C SER A 956 39.51 35.86 0.34
N GLN A 957 38.43 35.11 0.11
CA GLN A 957 38.28 33.75 0.58
C GLN A 957 38.31 32.73 -0.56
N HIS A 958 38.98 31.59 -0.35
CA HIS A 958 39.14 30.55 -1.35
C HIS A 958 38.20 29.37 -1.06
N VAL A 959 37.22 29.17 -1.93
CA VAL A 959 36.14 28.17 -1.78
C VAL A 959 36.27 26.98 -2.75
N GLY A 960 37.24 27.07 -3.66
CA GLY A 960 37.72 25.96 -4.49
C GLY A 960 39.18 26.22 -4.91
N TRP A 961 40.03 25.21 -4.85
CA TRP A 961 41.48 25.37 -5.02
C TRP A 961 42.12 24.11 -5.61
N ALA A 962 43.20 24.33 -6.36
CA ALA A 962 44.05 23.29 -6.92
C ALA A 962 45.35 23.18 -6.12
N TYR A 963 45.89 21.97 -6.04
CA TYR A 963 47.14 21.67 -5.35
C TYR A 963 47.99 20.71 -6.17
N GLU A 964 49.21 21.10 -6.52
CA GLU A 964 50.22 20.23 -7.10
C GLU A 964 51.15 19.74 -5.98
N ARG A 965 51.22 18.42 -5.75
CA ARG A 965 51.98 17.86 -4.64
C ARG A 965 53.48 17.81 -4.98
N PRO A 966 54.39 18.11 -4.04
CA PRO A 966 55.84 18.00 -4.26
C PRO A 966 56.29 16.62 -4.77
N GLU A 967 55.74 15.55 -4.18
CA GLU A 967 56.03 14.15 -4.54
C GLU A 967 55.25 13.65 -5.78
N GLY A 968 54.51 14.54 -6.45
CA GLY A 968 53.71 14.22 -7.63
C GLY A 968 52.23 13.89 -7.36
N GLY A 969 51.45 14.02 -8.43
CA GLY A 969 49.99 13.98 -8.39
C GLY A 969 49.36 15.30 -7.94
N ARG A 970 48.03 15.36 -8.04
CA ARG A 970 47.26 16.60 -7.97
C ARG A 970 46.00 16.45 -7.12
N GLY A 971 45.68 17.49 -6.35
CA GLY A 971 44.45 17.55 -5.56
C GLY A 971 43.57 18.75 -5.95
N PHE A 972 42.26 18.60 -5.81
CA PHE A 972 41.30 19.70 -5.93
C PHE A 972 40.26 19.63 -4.82
N GLY A 973 40.19 20.69 -4.01
CA GLY A 973 39.12 20.88 -3.03
C GLY A 973 38.05 21.81 -3.60
N PHE A 974 36.78 21.44 -3.43
CA PHE A 974 35.63 22.22 -3.91
C PHE A 974 34.51 22.16 -2.88
N THR A 975 34.11 23.33 -2.35
CA THR A 975 33.20 23.37 -1.19
C THR A 975 31.72 23.46 -1.56
N GLY A 976 31.39 23.84 -2.79
CA GLY A 976 30.02 23.79 -3.30
C GLY A 976 29.55 22.34 -3.51
N GLY A 977 28.23 22.16 -3.59
CA GLY A 977 27.59 20.87 -3.88
C GLY A 977 26.43 20.58 -2.93
N HIS A 978 25.99 21.56 -2.15
CA HIS A 978 24.81 21.45 -1.30
C HIS A 978 23.57 21.24 -2.16
N ASN A 979 23.42 22.05 -3.21
CA ASN A 979 22.28 22.08 -4.11
C ASN A 979 22.54 21.19 -5.33
N HIS A 980 21.73 20.13 -5.53
CA HIS A 980 21.89 19.25 -6.69
C HIS A 980 21.60 19.97 -8.03
N GLU A 981 20.69 20.95 -8.00
CA GLU A 981 20.36 21.81 -9.15
C GLU A 981 21.55 22.67 -9.63
N SER A 982 22.55 22.92 -8.78
CA SER A 982 23.78 23.66 -9.18
C SER A 982 24.52 22.99 -10.35
N TRP A 983 24.35 21.67 -10.55
CA TRP A 983 24.91 20.97 -11.70
C TRP A 983 24.27 21.37 -13.05
N GLN A 984 23.14 22.10 -13.05
CA GLN A 984 22.58 22.68 -14.27
C GLN A 984 23.39 23.88 -14.79
N ASP A 985 24.03 24.65 -13.91
CA ASP A 985 24.89 25.76 -14.36
C ASP A 985 26.13 25.23 -15.09
N ASP A 986 26.26 25.64 -16.36
CA ASP A 986 27.30 25.17 -17.26
C ASP A 986 28.72 25.53 -16.79
N ASN A 987 28.90 26.62 -16.07
CA ASN A 987 30.23 27.06 -15.60
C ASN A 987 30.60 26.36 -14.30
N TYR A 988 29.65 26.25 -13.36
CA TYR A 988 29.78 25.46 -12.13
C TYR A 988 30.18 24.02 -12.45
N ARG A 989 29.42 23.36 -13.34
CA ARG A 989 29.71 21.99 -13.79
C ARG A 989 31.04 21.91 -14.55
N LYS A 990 31.35 22.87 -15.43
CA LYS A 990 32.59 22.86 -16.22
C LYS A 990 33.84 23.07 -15.37
N VAL A 991 33.82 23.89 -14.32
CA VAL A 991 34.93 23.99 -13.35
C VAL A 991 35.22 22.61 -12.75
N MET A 992 34.19 21.89 -12.30
CA MET A 992 34.35 20.56 -11.72
C MET A 992 34.91 19.55 -12.74
N LEU A 993 34.34 19.47 -13.94
CA LEU A 993 34.82 18.57 -15.01
C LEU A 993 36.26 18.89 -15.41
N ASN A 994 36.60 20.16 -15.59
CA ASN A 994 37.97 20.62 -15.88
C ASN A 994 38.94 20.26 -14.75
N ALA A 995 38.52 20.34 -13.49
CA ALA A 995 39.34 19.97 -12.33
C ALA A 995 39.65 18.48 -12.31
N ILE A 996 38.65 17.63 -12.56
CA ILE A 996 38.81 16.16 -12.60
C ILE A 996 39.78 15.73 -13.71
N LEU A 997 39.73 16.35 -14.89
CA LEU A 997 40.72 16.16 -15.96
C LEU A 997 42.13 16.56 -15.51
N TRP A 998 42.23 17.75 -14.91
CA TRP A 998 43.51 18.31 -14.50
C TRP A 998 44.17 17.45 -13.42
N THR A 999 43.41 16.95 -12.44
CA THR A 999 43.92 16.01 -11.42
C THR A 999 44.32 14.65 -12.03
N ALA A 1000 43.64 14.19 -13.09
CA ALA A 1000 43.99 12.98 -13.83
C ALA A 1000 45.24 13.12 -14.72
N GLY A 1001 45.92 14.28 -14.66
CA GLY A 1001 47.12 14.57 -15.44
C GLY A 1001 46.84 14.91 -16.91
N MET A 1002 45.58 15.15 -17.30
CA MET A 1002 45.22 15.49 -18.67
C MET A 1002 45.39 16.98 -18.96
N GLU A 1003 45.67 17.35 -20.21
CA GLU A 1003 45.49 18.74 -20.63
C GLU A 1003 43.99 19.08 -20.70
N VAL A 1004 43.56 20.09 -19.96
CA VAL A 1004 42.19 20.60 -20.04
C VAL A 1004 42.00 21.32 -21.38
N PRO A 1005 41.04 20.94 -22.25
CA PRO A 1005 40.84 21.58 -23.55
C PRO A 1005 40.64 23.09 -23.42
N LYS A 1006 41.10 23.90 -24.38
CA LYS A 1006 41.03 25.39 -24.29
C LYS A 1006 39.60 25.94 -24.15
N LYS A 1007 38.58 25.20 -24.59
CA LYS A 1007 37.15 25.52 -24.44
C LYS A 1007 36.49 24.86 -23.20
N GLY A 1008 37.30 24.21 -22.36
CA GLY A 1008 36.88 23.33 -21.27
C GLY A 1008 36.32 22.00 -21.77
N VAL A 1009 35.93 21.14 -20.83
CA VAL A 1009 35.20 19.90 -21.13
C VAL A 1009 33.86 20.25 -21.78
N ASN A 1010 33.60 19.67 -22.94
CA ASN A 1010 32.30 19.77 -23.60
C ASN A 1010 31.28 18.91 -22.85
N SER A 1011 30.21 19.51 -22.32
CA SER A 1011 29.13 18.79 -21.64
C SER A 1011 27.80 19.53 -21.77
N SER A 1012 26.72 18.81 -22.03
CA SER A 1012 25.36 19.35 -22.01
C SER A 1012 24.88 19.63 -20.58
N ALA A 1013 24.05 20.65 -20.40
CA ALA A 1013 23.30 20.84 -19.17
C ALA A 1013 22.37 19.64 -18.92
N PRO A 1014 22.31 19.07 -17.71
CA PRO A 1014 21.24 18.16 -17.34
C PRO A 1014 19.91 18.91 -17.31
N ASP A 1015 18.88 18.37 -17.96
CA ASP A 1015 17.53 18.90 -17.85
C ASP A 1015 16.91 18.55 -16.47
N HIS A 1016 15.73 19.09 -16.18
CA HIS A 1016 15.07 18.82 -14.89
C HIS A 1016 14.74 17.33 -14.67
N VAL A 1017 14.52 16.55 -15.73
CA VAL A 1017 14.25 15.11 -15.60
C VAL A 1017 15.53 14.36 -15.24
N GLU A 1018 16.68 14.74 -15.80
CA GLU A 1018 17.98 14.17 -15.45
C GLU A 1018 18.41 14.56 -14.02
N ILE A 1019 18.16 15.80 -13.59
CA ILE A 1019 18.38 16.25 -12.20
C ILE A 1019 17.47 15.53 -11.20
N GLU A 1020 16.21 15.25 -11.53
CA GLU A 1020 15.32 14.47 -10.66
C GLU A 1020 15.55 12.95 -10.77
N SER A 1021 16.36 12.49 -11.72
CA SER A 1021 16.68 11.08 -11.90
C SER A 1021 17.81 10.62 -10.97
N ASN A 1022 17.72 9.37 -10.50
CA ASN A 1022 18.77 8.73 -9.68
C ASN A 1022 19.11 9.46 -8.37
N LEU A 1023 18.26 10.38 -7.89
CA LEU A 1023 18.38 11.03 -6.59
C LEU A 1023 18.64 10.01 -5.49
N ASP A 1024 19.54 10.35 -4.57
CA ASP A 1024 19.92 9.52 -3.45
C ASP A 1024 18.68 9.23 -2.57
N PRO A 1025 18.53 8.01 -2.02
CA PRO A 1025 17.33 7.64 -1.28
C PRO A 1025 17.14 8.53 -0.04
N VAL A 1026 15.99 9.21 0.00
CA VAL A 1026 15.67 10.24 1.00
C VAL A 1026 15.85 9.70 2.42
N ILE A 1027 16.77 10.32 3.18
CA ILE A 1027 16.84 10.06 4.62
C ILE A 1027 15.59 10.62 5.26
N LYS A 1028 14.78 9.72 5.81
CA LYS A 1028 13.86 10.06 6.90
C LYS A 1028 14.71 10.55 8.08
N LYS A 1029 14.96 11.86 8.16
CA LYS A 1029 15.61 12.46 9.34
C LYS A 1029 14.76 12.08 10.53
N LYS A 1030 15.29 11.22 11.43
CA LYS A 1030 14.68 11.02 12.75
C LYS A 1030 14.51 12.43 13.33
N LYS A 1031 13.27 12.84 13.63
CA LYS A 1031 13.05 13.98 14.52
C LYS A 1031 13.82 13.63 15.79
N LYS A 1032 14.78 14.48 16.18
CA LYS A 1032 15.37 14.34 17.52
C LYS A 1032 14.23 14.53 18.52
N SER A 1033 14.04 13.49 19.33
CA SER A 1033 13.25 13.50 20.56
C SER A 1033 13.80 14.53 21.54
#